data_AF-A0A3S0FPA9-F1
#
_entry.id   AF-A0A3S0FPA9-F1
#
_cell.length_a   1.000
_cell.length_b   1.000
_cell.length_c   1.000
_cell.angle_alpha   90.00
_cell.angle_beta   90.00
_cell.angle_gamma   90.00
#
_symmetry.space_group_name_H-M   'P 1'
#
loop_
_entity.id
_entity.type
_entity.pdbx_description
1 polymer ?
#
loop_
_entity_poly.entity_id
_entity_poly.type
_entity_poly.pdbx_seq_one_letter_code
_entity_poly.pdbx_strand_id
1 'polypeptide(L)'
;MRRFFAFSLAFIALSGSALGDDRTDCRRSLPERRVAACTALIEAKAGSPKDLAEAFINRAFAHRALENPEAAVADFTSALAVEPQRSALYQGLIHQAKGEWDLAVGKLTEALVLEPRNAIAFNTRGLARNALGDRDGAIADYTEALRHDPGYVAPLVNRATALAAKGRPVLAIADAGELIRLEPNYPTGYAIRGRIYLSQGEYERGFADLTKAIKLDPGDARVYASRGYAHIEKGEFDAAIADLSEAIKLRPRVASYYDNRGLAYARKKERDRALADYNAAIAIDPKSANAFNNRGYLYQSIDGDLDLALAGYSKAIELDPKFAKAFNNRALVFGVRGELDKAIADFDKSIALDPTDLRAYMNRATVHEKRGDIERAQADLRKLLELPAPLEADKQRQEIARARLARLADRSAAARGAPGQRVALVIGNANYQHAGTLANPKNDAVAVAASLRRLGFNEVVEVYDLSREQMSKALKDFGDLAEKSEWALVFFAGHGLELNGATYLVPVDAALKRDTHVTDETLSLTQVQAKVDAASKLGLIILDSCRNNPFAERMVRSAGATRSVGQGLANIEPEGNVLVAYSAKHGTTALDATGANSPFTEALVAHLEEPGLEINFLFRKVRDQVRTKTQRRQEPFL
;
A
#
# COMPACT_ATOMS: atom_id res chain seq x y z
N MET A 1 -7.47 -49.30 62.27
CA MET A 1 -8.34 -50.49 62.30
C MET A 1 -8.16 -51.24 60.99
N ARG A 2 -7.75 -52.52 61.09
CA ARG A 2 -8.14 -53.72 60.31
C ARG A 2 -8.26 -53.60 58.77
N ARG A 3 -7.81 -54.52 57.92
CA ARG A 3 -7.13 -55.84 57.98
C ARG A 3 -6.87 -56.23 56.49
N PHE A 4 -5.68 -56.74 56.11
CA PHE A 4 -5.40 -58.14 55.69
C PHE A 4 -6.30 -58.67 54.55
N PHE A 5 -5.85 -59.16 53.38
CA PHE A 5 -4.88 -60.21 52.99
C PHE A 5 -4.50 -60.01 51.48
N ALA A 6 -3.56 -60.66 50.78
CA ALA A 6 -2.25 -61.28 50.96
C ALA A 6 -1.99 -62.18 49.69
N PHE A 7 -0.71 -62.44 49.36
CA PHE A 7 -0.18 -63.47 48.41
C PHE A 7 -0.45 -63.28 46.91
N SER A 8 0.37 -63.70 45.94
CA SER A 8 1.81 -64.05 45.80
C SER A 8 2.00 -64.49 44.34
N LEU A 9 3.19 -64.22 43.79
CA LEU A 9 3.93 -64.92 42.73
C LEU A 9 3.27 -65.31 41.38
N ALA A 10 3.88 -64.77 40.32
CA ALA A 10 4.51 -65.47 39.18
C ALA A 10 3.96 -65.19 37.76
N PHE A 11 4.80 -64.47 37.00
CA PHE A 11 5.18 -64.67 35.58
C PHE A 11 4.08 -64.90 34.50
N ILE A 12 3.93 -63.93 33.58
CA ILE A 12 4.21 -64.05 32.13
C ILE A 12 3.67 -62.82 31.36
N ALA A 13 4.56 -62.16 30.62
CA ALA A 13 4.39 -61.38 29.38
C ALA A 13 3.21 -60.39 29.23
N LEU A 14 3.49 -59.10 29.46
CA LEU A 14 2.78 -57.97 28.82
C LEU A 14 3.77 -56.88 28.29
N SER A 15 5.02 -57.24 28.02
CA SER A 15 6.05 -56.28 27.57
C SER A 15 6.05 -56.01 26.05
N GLY A 16 5.19 -56.67 25.28
CA GLY A 16 5.16 -56.54 23.82
C GLY A 16 4.43 -55.30 23.29
N SER A 17 3.37 -54.84 23.97
CA SER A 17 2.52 -53.75 23.47
C SER A 17 3.03 -52.36 23.83
N ALA A 18 3.45 -52.14 25.08
CA ALA A 18 3.92 -50.83 25.54
C ALA A 18 5.21 -50.37 24.82
N LEU A 19 6.20 -51.25 24.67
CA LEU A 19 7.44 -50.95 23.94
C LEU A 19 7.21 -50.78 22.42
N GLY A 20 6.15 -51.39 21.87
CA GLY A 20 5.76 -51.23 20.48
C GLY A 20 5.20 -49.84 20.19
N ASP A 21 4.37 -49.32 21.09
CA ASP A 21 3.86 -47.95 21.05
C ASP A 21 5.01 -46.93 21.24
N ASP A 22 5.92 -47.18 22.19
CA ASP A 22 7.07 -46.30 22.44
C ASP A 22 8.03 -46.19 21.24
N ARG A 23 8.27 -47.29 20.51
CA ARG A 23 9.09 -47.25 19.27
C ARG A 23 8.45 -46.40 18.17
N THR A 24 7.14 -46.51 18.03
CA THR A 24 6.38 -45.74 17.04
C THR A 24 6.37 -44.26 17.42
N ASP A 25 6.11 -43.97 18.70
CA ASP A 25 6.10 -42.61 19.24
C ASP A 25 7.49 -41.96 19.17
N CYS A 26 8.55 -42.69 19.50
CA CYS A 26 9.92 -42.18 19.40
C CYS A 26 10.28 -41.80 17.94
N ARG A 27 9.71 -42.45 16.93
CA ARG A 27 9.98 -42.10 15.53
C ARG A 27 9.11 -40.95 15.02
N ARG A 28 7.84 -40.91 15.39
CA ARG A 28 6.82 -40.13 14.65
C ARG A 28 5.95 -39.19 15.49
N SER A 29 6.05 -39.20 16.81
CA SER A 29 5.21 -38.32 17.65
C SER A 29 5.71 -36.86 17.69
N LEU A 30 4.90 -35.96 18.25
CA LEU A 30 5.25 -34.57 18.53
C LEU A 30 6.49 -34.47 19.44
N PRO A 31 7.28 -33.38 19.37
CA PRO A 31 8.57 -33.29 20.05
C PRO A 31 8.54 -33.69 21.53
N GLU A 32 7.58 -33.23 22.31
CA GLU A 32 7.47 -33.51 23.75
C GLU A 32 7.21 -35.00 24.03
N ARG A 33 6.24 -35.59 23.31
CA ARG A 33 5.92 -37.02 23.40
C ARG A 33 7.08 -37.88 22.89
N ARG A 34 7.78 -37.40 21.86
CA ARG A 34 8.94 -38.07 21.27
C ARG A 34 10.09 -38.14 22.25
N VAL A 35 10.36 -37.04 22.97
CA VAL A 35 11.37 -37.02 24.04
C VAL A 35 11.05 -38.08 25.09
N ALA A 36 9.80 -38.14 25.56
CA ALA A 36 9.40 -39.13 26.56
C ALA A 36 9.56 -40.57 26.07
N ALA A 37 9.01 -40.89 24.88
CA ALA A 37 9.05 -42.23 24.31
C ALA A 37 10.47 -42.70 24.00
N CYS A 38 11.30 -41.84 23.39
CA CYS A 38 12.71 -42.18 23.14
C CYS A 38 13.49 -42.35 24.45
N THR A 39 13.19 -41.56 25.48
CA THR A 39 13.83 -41.70 26.80
C THR A 39 13.54 -43.05 27.42
N ALA A 40 12.28 -43.51 27.39
CA ALA A 40 11.92 -44.83 27.88
C ALA A 40 12.69 -45.96 27.16
N LEU A 41 12.84 -45.87 25.84
CA LEU A 41 13.61 -46.85 25.05
C LEU A 41 15.11 -46.82 25.38
N ILE A 42 15.68 -45.63 25.57
CA ILE A 42 17.10 -45.44 25.89
C ILE A 42 17.41 -46.00 27.29
N GLU A 43 16.58 -45.68 28.29
CA GLU A 43 16.74 -46.17 29.66
C GLU A 43 16.57 -47.68 29.75
N ALA A 44 15.61 -48.24 29.02
CA ALA A 44 15.40 -49.68 28.91
C ALA A 44 16.47 -50.41 28.08
N LYS A 45 17.37 -49.66 27.41
CA LYS A 45 18.36 -50.19 26.43
C LYS A 45 17.68 -51.11 25.39
N ALA A 46 16.51 -50.70 24.90
CA ALA A 46 15.63 -51.56 24.12
C ALA A 46 16.12 -51.75 22.67
N GLY A 47 16.67 -52.93 22.36
CA GLY A 47 16.99 -53.34 20.99
C GLY A 47 18.49 -53.46 20.70
N SER A 48 18.85 -53.40 19.42
CA SER A 48 20.25 -53.43 18.96
C SER A 48 20.95 -52.08 19.19
N PRO A 49 22.30 -52.01 19.11
CA PRO A 49 23.02 -50.74 19.13
C PRO A 49 22.49 -49.73 18.11
N LYS A 50 22.06 -50.21 16.93
CA LYS A 50 21.44 -49.39 15.90
C LYS A 50 20.09 -48.81 16.33
N ASP A 51 19.25 -49.61 16.98
CA ASP A 51 17.96 -49.15 17.50
C ASP A 51 18.16 -48.09 18.60
N LEU A 52 19.17 -48.30 19.45
CA LEU A 52 19.52 -47.36 20.51
C LEU A 52 20.08 -46.05 19.95
N ALA A 53 20.96 -46.10 18.95
CA ALA A 53 21.45 -44.93 18.24
C ALA A 53 20.31 -44.18 17.54
N GLU A 54 19.36 -44.89 16.93
CA GLU A 54 18.17 -44.29 16.33
C GLU A 54 17.30 -43.55 17.37
N ALA A 55 17.11 -44.14 18.56
CA ALA A 55 16.38 -43.50 19.64
C ALA A 55 17.06 -42.20 20.11
N PHE A 56 18.39 -42.22 20.28
CA PHE A 56 19.16 -41.00 20.58
C PHE A 56 19.00 -39.93 19.49
N ILE A 57 19.13 -40.29 18.21
CA ILE A 57 18.99 -39.36 17.08
C ILE A 57 17.60 -38.73 17.05
N ASN A 58 16.56 -39.55 17.20
CA ASN A 58 15.17 -39.07 17.18
C ASN A 58 14.87 -38.14 18.36
N ARG A 59 15.41 -38.44 19.55
CA ARG A 59 15.33 -37.57 20.72
C ARG A 59 16.11 -36.26 20.53
N ALA A 60 17.31 -36.32 19.93
CA ALA A 60 18.09 -35.15 19.60
C ALA A 60 17.34 -34.20 18.66
N PHE A 61 16.68 -34.73 17.62
CA PHE A 61 15.86 -33.93 16.72
C PHE A 61 14.65 -33.32 17.43
N ALA A 62 14.02 -34.03 18.37
CA ALA A 62 12.96 -33.46 19.19
C ALA A 62 13.48 -32.33 20.09
N HIS A 63 14.64 -32.50 20.72
CA HIS A 63 15.27 -31.43 21.50
C HIS A 63 15.59 -30.19 20.67
N ARG A 64 16.07 -30.35 19.42
CA ARG A 64 16.24 -29.22 18.50
C ARG A 64 14.92 -28.52 18.19
N ALA A 65 13.84 -29.28 17.97
CA ALA A 65 12.52 -28.72 17.74
C ALA A 65 11.94 -27.98 18.96
N LEU A 66 12.41 -28.33 20.17
CA LEU A 66 12.11 -27.69 21.44
C LEU A 66 13.12 -26.60 21.83
N GLU A 67 13.97 -26.16 20.89
CA GLU A 67 14.99 -25.11 21.10
C GLU A 67 15.97 -25.44 22.24
N ASN A 68 16.26 -26.73 22.46
CA ASN A 68 17.24 -27.22 23.42
C ASN A 68 18.45 -27.84 22.69
N PRO A 69 19.38 -27.03 22.16
CA PRO A 69 20.52 -27.53 21.39
C PRO A 69 21.51 -28.33 22.25
N GLU A 70 21.64 -28.01 23.54
CA GLU A 70 22.56 -28.70 24.46
C GLU A 70 22.17 -30.17 24.63
N ALA A 71 20.88 -30.44 24.89
CA ALA A 71 20.37 -31.81 24.98
C ALA A 71 20.51 -32.55 23.64
N ALA A 72 20.31 -31.87 22.51
CA ALA A 72 20.52 -32.47 21.20
C ALA A 72 21.99 -32.86 20.96
N VAL A 73 22.95 -32.02 21.37
CA VAL A 73 24.39 -32.36 21.31
C VAL A 73 24.70 -33.57 22.16
N ALA A 74 24.16 -33.65 23.38
CA ALA A 74 24.38 -34.80 24.27
C ALA A 74 23.86 -36.11 23.66
N ASP A 75 22.68 -36.08 23.04
CA ASP A 75 22.10 -37.25 22.39
C ASP A 75 22.88 -37.67 21.14
N PHE A 76 23.29 -36.73 20.27
CA PHE A 76 24.14 -37.08 19.13
C PHE A 76 25.52 -37.62 19.56
N THR A 77 26.06 -37.12 20.68
CA THR A 77 27.31 -37.64 21.26
C THR A 77 27.11 -39.07 21.79
N SER A 78 25.95 -39.36 22.37
CA SER A 78 25.58 -40.70 22.81
C SER A 78 25.39 -41.66 21.64
N ALA A 79 24.73 -41.21 20.56
CA ALA A 79 24.61 -41.99 19.32
C ALA A 79 25.99 -42.30 18.71
N LEU A 80 26.91 -41.34 18.73
CA LEU A 80 28.30 -41.52 18.30
C LEU A 80 29.03 -42.60 19.11
N ALA A 81 28.84 -42.63 20.43
CA ALA A 81 29.45 -43.63 21.29
C ALA A 81 28.93 -45.05 21.01
N VAL A 82 27.67 -45.18 20.57
CA VAL A 82 27.03 -46.46 20.23
C VAL A 82 27.37 -46.92 18.81
N GLU A 83 27.52 -45.99 17.86
CA GLU A 83 27.86 -46.27 16.45
C GLU A 83 29.11 -45.49 16.00
N PRO A 84 30.32 -45.82 16.52
CA PRO A 84 31.56 -45.09 16.22
C PRO A 84 31.95 -45.15 14.73
N GLN A 85 31.48 -46.15 13.99
CA GLN A 85 31.69 -46.28 12.55
C GLN A 85 31.05 -45.15 11.74
N ARG A 86 30.03 -44.46 12.27
CA ARG A 86 29.36 -43.31 11.65
C ARG A 86 29.84 -41.97 12.20
N SER A 87 31.09 -41.93 12.67
CA SER A 87 31.62 -40.79 13.42
C SER A 87 31.48 -39.45 12.72
N ALA A 88 31.86 -39.36 11.45
CA ALA A 88 31.78 -38.12 10.68
C ALA A 88 30.33 -37.60 10.53
N LEU A 89 29.34 -38.48 10.38
CA LEU A 89 27.93 -38.08 10.30
C LEU A 89 27.45 -37.46 11.61
N TYR A 90 27.74 -38.10 12.74
CA TYR A 90 27.33 -37.58 14.05
C TYR A 90 28.07 -36.31 14.44
N GLN A 91 29.36 -36.21 14.14
CA GLN A 91 30.12 -34.97 14.32
C GLN A 91 29.50 -33.83 13.50
N GLY A 92 29.10 -34.10 12.25
CA GLY A 92 28.35 -33.16 11.43
C GLY A 92 27.06 -32.67 12.09
N LEU A 93 26.23 -33.60 12.59
CA LEU A 93 24.98 -33.29 13.30
C LEU A 93 25.22 -32.50 14.59
N ILE A 94 26.28 -32.79 15.34
CA ILE A 94 26.68 -32.07 16.55
C ILE A 94 27.05 -30.63 16.23
N HIS A 95 27.93 -30.40 15.25
CA HIS A 95 28.29 -29.05 14.82
C HIS A 95 27.05 -28.29 14.34
N GLN A 96 26.14 -28.97 13.65
CA GLN A 96 24.88 -28.38 13.21
C GLN A 96 23.98 -27.96 14.37
N ALA A 97 23.90 -28.78 15.44
CA ALA A 97 23.15 -28.44 16.65
C ALA A 97 23.76 -27.26 17.42
N LYS A 98 25.09 -27.06 17.31
CA LYS A 98 25.81 -25.91 17.86
C LYS A 98 25.74 -24.65 16.98
N GLY A 99 25.20 -24.75 15.76
CA GLY A 99 25.19 -23.66 14.78
C GLY A 99 26.53 -23.42 14.08
N GLU A 100 27.47 -24.38 14.18
CA GLU A 100 28.79 -24.34 13.54
C GLU A 100 28.68 -24.87 12.11
N TRP A 101 27.98 -24.14 11.24
CA TRP A 101 27.54 -24.64 9.93
C TRP A 101 28.69 -25.03 8.99
N ASP A 102 29.78 -24.27 8.95
CA ASP A 102 30.96 -24.59 8.12
C ASP A 102 31.63 -25.90 8.55
N LEU A 103 31.81 -26.09 9.87
CA LEU A 103 32.35 -27.33 10.44
C LEU A 103 31.41 -28.51 10.15
N ALA A 104 30.10 -28.29 10.24
CA ALA A 104 29.10 -29.30 9.89
C ALA A 104 29.24 -29.72 8.41
N VAL A 105 29.36 -28.78 7.47
CA VAL A 105 29.57 -29.09 6.04
C VAL A 105 30.85 -29.89 5.82
N GLY A 106 31.95 -29.54 6.51
CA GLY A 106 33.20 -30.28 6.46
C GLY A 106 33.04 -31.73 6.90
N LYS A 107 32.48 -31.96 8.09
CA LYS A 107 32.26 -33.31 8.64
C LYS A 107 31.28 -34.15 7.83
N LEU A 108 30.23 -33.55 7.29
CA LEU A 108 29.29 -34.26 6.42
C LEU A 108 29.89 -34.57 5.04
N THR A 109 30.86 -33.79 4.60
CA THR A 109 31.64 -34.10 3.39
C THR A 109 32.57 -35.29 3.63
N GLU A 110 33.28 -35.32 4.77
CA GLU A 110 34.04 -36.50 5.20
C GLU A 110 33.13 -37.75 5.28
N ALA A 111 31.94 -37.62 5.86
CA ALA A 111 30.96 -38.71 5.96
C ALA A 111 30.57 -39.27 4.58
N LEU A 112 30.40 -38.40 3.57
CA LEU A 112 30.06 -38.79 2.20
C LEU A 112 31.23 -39.39 1.42
N VAL A 113 32.49 -39.13 1.82
CA VAL A 113 33.65 -39.87 1.29
C VAL A 113 33.61 -41.32 1.76
N LEU A 114 33.26 -41.55 3.02
CA LEU A 114 33.18 -42.88 3.62
C LEU A 114 31.92 -43.66 3.19
N GLU A 115 30.79 -42.97 3.08
CA GLU A 115 29.50 -43.54 2.70
C GLU A 115 28.87 -42.74 1.52
N PRO A 116 29.33 -42.94 0.27
CA PRO A 116 28.94 -42.09 -0.87
C PRO A 116 27.47 -42.18 -1.30
N ARG A 117 26.69 -43.08 -0.69
CA ARG A 117 25.26 -43.27 -0.95
C ARG A 117 24.39 -42.93 0.25
N ASN A 118 24.95 -42.31 1.28
CA ASN A 118 24.21 -41.99 2.50
C ASN A 118 23.28 -40.77 2.26
N ALA A 119 22.00 -41.06 1.99
CA ALA A 119 20.98 -40.05 1.76
C ALA A 119 20.78 -39.10 2.96
N ILE A 120 20.97 -39.59 4.20
CA ILE A 120 20.88 -38.76 5.41
C ILE A 120 22.02 -37.76 5.43
N ALA A 121 23.26 -38.19 5.14
CA ALA A 121 24.42 -37.29 5.10
C ALA A 121 24.28 -36.21 4.02
N PHE A 122 23.78 -36.56 2.83
CA PHE A 122 23.43 -35.57 1.80
C PHE A 122 22.38 -34.58 2.29
N ASN A 123 21.23 -35.05 2.80
CA ASN A 123 20.17 -34.17 3.30
C ASN A 123 20.66 -33.23 4.41
N THR A 124 21.41 -33.75 5.38
CA THR A 124 21.95 -32.98 6.50
C THR A 124 22.99 -31.96 6.01
N ARG A 125 23.84 -32.31 5.03
CA ARG A 125 24.79 -31.36 4.44
C ARG A 125 24.07 -30.26 3.67
N GLY A 126 23.01 -30.61 2.94
CA GLY A 126 22.16 -29.67 2.25
C GLY A 126 21.53 -28.65 3.21
N LEU A 127 21.06 -29.10 4.38
CA LEU A 127 20.55 -28.21 5.43
C LEU A 127 21.62 -27.23 5.94
N ALA A 128 22.85 -27.70 6.15
CA ALA A 128 23.96 -26.85 6.60
C ALA A 128 24.38 -25.83 5.52
N ARG A 129 24.48 -26.25 4.25
CA ARG A 129 24.73 -25.35 3.11
C ARG A 129 23.64 -24.29 2.96
N ASN A 130 22.38 -24.68 3.12
CA ASN A 130 21.26 -23.74 3.07
C ASN A 130 21.34 -22.69 4.19
N ALA A 131 21.79 -23.08 5.39
CA ALA A 131 22.01 -22.15 6.51
C ALA A 131 23.15 -21.15 6.23
N LEU A 132 24.19 -21.57 5.50
CA LEU A 132 25.27 -20.70 5.00
C LEU A 132 24.87 -19.82 3.80
N GLY A 133 23.65 -19.99 3.27
CA GLY A 133 23.16 -19.28 2.10
C GLY A 133 23.53 -19.92 0.76
N ASP A 134 24.30 -21.03 0.75
CA ASP A 134 24.57 -21.85 -0.43
C ASP A 134 23.34 -22.70 -0.79
N ARG A 135 22.33 -22.03 -1.35
CA ARG A 135 21.07 -22.66 -1.75
C ARG A 135 21.22 -23.61 -2.92
N ASP A 136 22.15 -23.33 -3.84
CA ASP A 136 22.35 -24.20 -5.02
C ASP A 136 23.02 -25.52 -4.60
N GLY A 137 24.06 -25.46 -3.78
CA GLY A 137 24.68 -26.65 -3.19
C GLY A 137 23.71 -27.43 -2.30
N ALA A 138 22.83 -26.75 -1.57
CA ALA A 138 21.77 -27.40 -0.80
C ALA A 138 20.78 -28.17 -1.69
N ILE A 139 20.28 -27.55 -2.77
CA ILE A 139 19.37 -28.21 -3.73
C ILE A 139 20.04 -29.42 -4.39
N ALA A 140 21.34 -29.32 -4.72
CA ALA A 140 22.11 -30.45 -5.26
C ALA A 140 22.18 -31.60 -4.26
N ASP A 141 22.49 -31.32 -2.99
CA ASP A 141 22.54 -32.34 -1.94
C ASP A 141 21.17 -32.99 -1.69
N TYR A 142 20.08 -32.24 -1.63
CA TYR A 142 18.74 -32.83 -1.49
C TYR A 142 18.38 -33.72 -2.69
N THR A 143 18.84 -33.35 -3.88
CA THR A 143 18.63 -34.14 -5.10
C THR A 143 19.38 -35.46 -5.04
N GLU A 144 20.64 -35.45 -4.58
CA GLU A 144 21.40 -36.69 -4.36
C GLU A 144 20.79 -37.55 -3.24
N ALA A 145 20.30 -36.94 -2.17
CA ALA A 145 19.58 -37.66 -1.11
C ALA A 145 18.38 -38.44 -1.68
N LEU A 146 17.56 -37.80 -2.52
CA LEU A 146 16.39 -38.42 -3.16
C LEU A 146 16.78 -39.46 -4.22
N ARG A 147 17.91 -39.28 -4.90
CA ARG A 147 18.42 -40.26 -5.86
C ARG A 147 18.84 -41.56 -5.16
N HIS A 148 19.41 -41.45 -3.96
CA HIS A 148 19.86 -42.59 -3.18
C HIS A 148 18.75 -43.26 -2.36
N ASP A 149 17.79 -42.47 -1.88
CA ASP A 149 16.61 -42.96 -1.18
C ASP A 149 15.36 -42.16 -1.61
N PRO A 150 14.65 -42.62 -2.66
CA PRO A 150 13.43 -41.97 -3.12
C PRO A 150 12.27 -41.98 -2.11
N GLY A 151 12.33 -42.86 -1.09
CA GLY A 151 11.34 -42.92 -0.02
C GLY A 151 11.63 -41.93 1.12
N TYR A 152 12.82 -41.32 1.14
CA TYR A 152 13.19 -40.35 2.16
C TYR A 152 12.55 -38.99 1.89
N VAL A 153 11.42 -38.74 2.55
CA VAL A 153 10.58 -37.56 2.29
C VAL A 153 11.15 -36.23 2.81
N ALA A 154 12.06 -36.25 3.80
CA ALA A 154 12.60 -35.01 4.38
C ALA A 154 13.35 -34.13 3.35
N PRO A 155 14.19 -34.68 2.45
CA PRO A 155 14.72 -33.93 1.32
C PRO A 155 13.68 -33.25 0.43
N LEU A 156 12.49 -33.83 0.21
CA LEU A 156 11.43 -33.19 -0.59
C LEU A 156 10.94 -31.90 0.08
N VAL A 157 10.72 -31.93 1.40
CA VAL A 157 10.34 -30.75 2.20
C VAL A 157 11.40 -29.65 2.06
N ASN A 158 12.67 -30.03 2.24
CA ASN A 158 13.79 -29.09 2.25
C ASN A 158 14.04 -28.51 0.84
N ARG A 159 14.01 -29.35 -0.20
CA ARG A 159 14.23 -28.94 -1.58
C ARG A 159 13.08 -28.09 -2.11
N ALA A 160 11.83 -28.44 -1.82
CA ALA A 160 10.68 -27.62 -2.20
C ALA A 160 10.80 -26.19 -1.64
N THR A 161 11.19 -26.07 -0.36
CA THR A 161 11.37 -24.77 0.30
C THR A 161 12.52 -23.97 -0.33
N ALA A 162 13.66 -24.62 -0.60
CA ALA A 162 14.80 -23.97 -1.24
C ALA A 162 14.51 -23.54 -2.69
N LEU A 163 13.79 -24.37 -3.45
CA LEU A 163 13.35 -24.08 -4.82
C LEU A 163 12.38 -22.91 -4.86
N ALA A 164 11.40 -22.86 -3.94
CA ALA A 164 10.48 -21.74 -3.83
C ALA A 164 11.23 -20.42 -3.53
N ALA A 165 12.18 -20.45 -2.59
CA ALA A 165 13.02 -19.29 -2.27
C ALA A 165 13.92 -18.83 -3.43
N LYS A 166 14.26 -19.74 -4.35
CA LYS A 166 15.01 -19.47 -5.59
C LYS A 166 14.12 -19.02 -6.75
N GLY A 167 12.81 -18.83 -6.54
CA GLY A 167 11.87 -18.45 -7.60
C GLY A 167 11.63 -19.58 -8.62
N ARG A 168 11.74 -20.83 -8.21
CA ARG A 168 11.48 -22.03 -9.05
C ARG A 168 10.19 -22.75 -8.61
N PRO A 169 9.01 -22.10 -8.67
CA PRO A 169 7.77 -22.59 -8.06
C PRO A 169 7.27 -23.90 -8.67
N VAL A 170 7.46 -24.11 -9.98
CA VAL A 170 7.03 -25.34 -10.67
C VAL A 170 7.70 -26.59 -10.09
N LEU A 171 9.02 -26.53 -9.86
CA LEU A 171 9.75 -27.65 -9.28
C LEU A 171 9.43 -27.84 -7.79
N ALA A 172 9.21 -26.74 -7.07
CA ALA A 172 8.80 -26.80 -5.67
C ALA A 172 7.40 -27.44 -5.50
N ILE A 173 6.46 -27.14 -6.41
CA ILE A 173 5.14 -27.76 -6.46
C ILE A 173 5.26 -29.27 -6.78
N ALA A 174 6.17 -29.65 -7.68
CA ALA A 174 6.41 -31.06 -7.99
C ALA A 174 6.92 -31.84 -6.77
N ASP A 175 7.89 -31.30 -6.02
CA ASP A 175 8.39 -31.92 -4.78
C ASP A 175 7.30 -32.05 -3.71
N ALA A 176 6.48 -31.01 -3.54
CA ALA A 176 5.36 -31.06 -2.61
C ALA A 176 4.26 -32.05 -3.06
N GLY A 177 4.04 -32.19 -4.37
CA GLY A 177 3.15 -33.20 -4.94
C GLY A 177 3.65 -34.63 -4.71
N GLU A 178 4.95 -34.86 -4.87
CA GLU A 178 5.58 -36.15 -4.58
C GLU A 178 5.50 -36.50 -3.09
N LEU A 179 5.70 -35.50 -2.22
CA LEU A 179 5.52 -35.67 -0.78
C LEU A 179 4.08 -36.11 -0.44
N ILE A 180 3.08 -35.50 -1.06
CA ILE A 180 1.67 -35.88 -0.89
C ILE A 180 1.41 -37.29 -1.44
N ARG A 181 2.06 -37.68 -2.54
CA ARG A 181 1.92 -39.02 -3.13
C ARG A 181 2.48 -40.10 -2.19
N LEU A 182 3.65 -39.85 -1.60
CA LEU A 182 4.32 -40.76 -0.68
C LEU A 182 3.63 -40.81 0.69
N GLU A 183 3.19 -39.66 1.21
CA GLU A 183 2.55 -39.54 2.52
C GLU A 183 1.25 -38.70 2.44
N PRO A 184 0.13 -39.26 1.98
CA PRO A 184 -1.12 -38.52 1.75
C PRO A 184 -1.77 -37.89 2.98
N ASN A 185 -1.40 -38.37 4.18
CA ASN A 185 -1.86 -37.87 5.47
C ASN A 185 -0.84 -36.96 6.16
N TYR A 186 0.29 -36.66 5.52
CA TYR A 186 1.28 -35.74 6.07
C TYR A 186 0.91 -34.29 5.67
N PRO A 187 0.53 -33.43 6.63
CA PRO A 187 0.00 -32.09 6.34
C PRO A 187 1.00 -31.18 5.63
N THR A 188 2.31 -31.39 5.84
CA THR A 188 3.38 -30.50 5.36
C THR A 188 3.42 -30.39 3.84
N GLY A 189 3.14 -31.45 3.09
CA GLY A 189 3.09 -31.39 1.63
C GLY A 189 2.02 -30.44 1.11
N TYR A 190 0.81 -30.53 1.66
CA TYR A 190 -0.29 -29.60 1.35
C TYR A 190 0.05 -28.17 1.80
N ALA A 191 0.63 -28.00 3.00
CA ALA A 191 1.00 -26.67 3.50
C ALA A 191 2.07 -25.97 2.64
N ILE A 192 3.06 -26.72 2.12
CA ILE A 192 4.07 -26.19 1.20
C ILE A 192 3.43 -25.82 -0.13
N ARG A 193 2.72 -26.78 -0.75
CA ARG A 193 2.12 -26.57 -2.07
C ARG A 193 1.09 -25.44 -2.07
N GLY A 194 0.25 -25.39 -1.04
CA GLY A 194 -0.72 -24.32 -0.84
C GLY A 194 -0.09 -22.94 -0.75
N ARG A 195 1.00 -22.77 0.04
CA ARG A 195 1.73 -21.49 0.11
C ARG A 195 2.36 -21.09 -1.22
N ILE A 196 2.87 -22.05 -1.99
CA ILE A 196 3.45 -21.76 -3.31
C ILE A 196 2.35 -21.31 -4.27
N TYR A 197 1.20 -22.01 -4.34
CA TYR A 197 0.07 -21.56 -5.16
C TYR A 197 -0.39 -20.15 -4.80
N LEU A 198 -0.51 -19.83 -3.51
CA LEU A 198 -0.86 -18.48 -3.05
C LEU A 198 0.15 -17.43 -3.53
N SER A 199 1.45 -17.73 -3.47
CA SER A 199 2.50 -16.82 -3.98
C SER A 199 2.45 -16.61 -5.49
N GLN A 200 1.82 -17.53 -6.24
CA GLN A 200 1.59 -17.41 -7.68
C GLN A 200 0.23 -16.79 -8.02
N GLY A 201 -0.58 -16.42 -7.03
CA GLY A 201 -1.94 -15.91 -7.23
C GLY A 201 -2.98 -17.00 -7.52
N GLU A 202 -2.63 -18.29 -7.43
CA GLU A 202 -3.56 -19.42 -7.59
C GLU A 202 -4.34 -19.66 -6.29
N TYR A 203 -5.20 -18.70 -5.91
CA TYR A 203 -5.85 -18.66 -4.60
C TYR A 203 -6.73 -19.89 -4.31
N GLU A 204 -7.52 -20.36 -5.27
CA GLU A 204 -8.44 -21.48 -5.08
C GLU A 204 -7.70 -22.76 -4.69
N ARG A 205 -6.61 -23.08 -5.42
CA ARG A 205 -5.77 -24.25 -5.14
C ARG A 205 -5.00 -24.07 -3.84
N GLY A 206 -4.49 -22.87 -3.61
CA GLY A 206 -3.80 -22.48 -2.38
C GLY A 206 -4.65 -22.74 -1.14
N PHE A 207 -5.87 -22.19 -1.12
CA PHE A 207 -6.80 -22.37 0.00
C PHE A 207 -7.28 -23.81 0.17
N ALA A 208 -7.50 -24.56 -0.90
CA ALA A 208 -7.87 -25.97 -0.83
C ALA A 208 -6.79 -26.79 -0.12
N ASP A 209 -5.53 -26.60 -0.51
CA ASP A 209 -4.39 -27.30 0.09
C ASP A 209 -4.17 -26.88 1.57
N LEU A 210 -4.20 -25.59 1.89
CA LEU A 210 -4.05 -25.14 3.28
C LEU A 210 -5.21 -25.63 4.16
N THR A 211 -6.43 -25.69 3.63
CA THR A 211 -7.59 -26.24 4.34
C THR A 211 -7.44 -27.74 4.59
N LYS A 212 -6.89 -28.49 3.62
CA LYS A 212 -6.57 -29.91 3.82
C LYS A 212 -5.47 -30.10 4.85
N ALA A 213 -4.43 -29.26 4.85
CA ALA A 213 -3.37 -29.29 5.86
C ALA A 213 -3.94 -29.04 7.27
N ILE A 214 -4.80 -28.02 7.45
CA ILE A 214 -5.48 -27.74 8.73
C ILE A 214 -6.35 -28.91 9.20
N LYS A 215 -7.06 -29.59 8.27
CA LYS A 215 -7.86 -30.78 8.62
C LYS A 215 -7.00 -31.94 9.10
N LEU A 216 -5.78 -32.08 8.56
CA LEU A 216 -4.85 -33.15 8.93
C LEU A 216 -4.10 -32.83 10.24
N ASP A 217 -3.77 -31.56 10.47
CA ASP A 217 -3.15 -31.07 11.71
C ASP A 217 -3.74 -29.72 12.11
N PRO A 218 -4.80 -29.71 12.95
CA PRO A 218 -5.39 -28.49 13.48
C PRO A 218 -4.49 -27.72 14.46
N GLY A 219 -3.34 -28.29 14.87
CA GLY A 219 -2.41 -27.67 15.81
C GLY A 219 -1.35 -26.78 15.16
N ASP A 220 -1.20 -26.82 13.82
CA ASP A 220 -0.17 -26.01 13.14
C ASP A 220 -0.63 -24.57 12.91
N ALA A 221 -0.35 -23.72 13.89
CA ALA A 221 -0.61 -22.28 13.86
C ALA A 221 -0.06 -21.58 12.60
N ARG A 222 1.03 -22.08 12.00
CA ARG A 222 1.65 -21.45 10.82
C ARG A 222 0.78 -21.59 9.58
N VAL A 223 0.01 -22.68 9.48
CA VAL A 223 -0.89 -22.91 8.35
C VAL A 223 -2.08 -21.96 8.42
N TYR A 224 -2.66 -21.77 9.61
CA TYR A 224 -3.66 -20.73 9.86
C TYR A 224 -3.13 -19.34 9.52
N ALA A 225 -1.94 -18.97 10.02
CA ALA A 225 -1.36 -17.66 9.73
C ALA A 225 -1.08 -17.44 8.24
N SER A 226 -0.63 -18.48 7.52
CA SER A 226 -0.40 -18.42 6.07
C SER A 226 -1.71 -18.23 5.31
N ARG A 227 -2.77 -18.94 5.71
CA ARG A 227 -4.09 -18.82 5.10
C ARG A 227 -4.73 -17.46 5.41
N GLY A 228 -4.62 -17.01 6.66
CA GLY A 228 -5.06 -15.69 7.09
C GLY A 228 -4.38 -14.56 6.33
N TYR A 229 -3.06 -14.63 6.10
CA TYR A 229 -2.35 -13.66 5.26
C TYR A 229 -2.89 -13.65 3.82
N ALA A 230 -3.14 -14.81 3.22
CA ALA A 230 -3.74 -14.86 1.88
C ALA A 230 -5.16 -14.29 1.82
N HIS A 231 -5.96 -14.47 2.87
CA HIS A 231 -7.26 -13.81 2.99
C HIS A 231 -7.12 -12.28 3.04
N ILE A 232 -6.09 -11.72 3.69
CA ILE A 232 -5.80 -10.27 3.66
C ILE A 232 -5.55 -9.79 2.24
N GLU A 233 -4.72 -10.51 1.48
CA GLU A 233 -4.40 -10.16 0.09
C GLU A 233 -5.63 -10.21 -0.83
N LYS A 234 -6.58 -11.11 -0.57
CA LYS A 234 -7.88 -11.15 -1.27
C LYS A 234 -8.91 -10.11 -0.78
N GLY A 235 -8.64 -9.40 0.30
CA GLY A 235 -9.61 -8.49 0.91
C GLY A 235 -10.67 -9.19 1.78
N GLU A 236 -10.50 -10.48 2.07
CA GLU A 236 -11.42 -11.31 2.87
C GLU A 236 -11.09 -11.17 4.37
N PHE A 237 -11.21 -9.94 4.90
CA PHE A 237 -10.63 -9.60 6.20
C PHE A 237 -11.23 -10.36 7.39
N ASP A 238 -12.52 -10.70 7.38
CA ASP A 238 -13.13 -11.47 8.47
C ASP A 238 -12.59 -12.91 8.55
N ALA A 239 -12.39 -13.55 7.40
CA ALA A 239 -11.75 -14.86 7.34
C ALA A 239 -10.28 -14.79 7.80
N ALA A 240 -9.56 -13.73 7.41
CA ALA A 240 -8.21 -13.49 7.88
C ALA A 240 -8.15 -13.35 9.41
N ILE A 241 -9.05 -12.56 10.01
CA ILE A 241 -9.12 -12.35 11.46
C ILE A 241 -9.41 -13.67 12.19
N ALA A 242 -10.32 -14.49 11.68
CA ALA A 242 -10.64 -15.79 12.27
C ALA A 242 -9.42 -16.72 12.29
N ASP A 243 -8.74 -16.88 11.15
CA ASP A 243 -7.55 -17.73 11.05
C ASP A 243 -6.39 -17.22 11.92
N LEU A 244 -6.11 -15.92 11.90
CA LEU A 244 -5.04 -15.35 12.70
C LEU A 244 -5.34 -15.40 14.19
N SER A 245 -6.61 -15.35 14.58
CA SER A 245 -7.01 -15.54 15.99
C SER A 245 -6.79 -16.98 16.45
N GLU A 246 -7.05 -17.99 15.62
CA GLU A 246 -6.71 -19.38 15.95
C GLU A 246 -5.19 -19.57 16.00
N ALA A 247 -4.42 -18.97 15.08
CA ALA A 247 -2.97 -18.99 15.12
C ALA A 247 -2.40 -18.38 16.42
N ILE A 248 -2.95 -17.26 16.88
CA ILE A 248 -2.59 -16.61 18.16
C ILE A 248 -2.96 -17.50 19.34
N LYS A 249 -4.14 -18.11 19.34
CA LYS A 249 -4.57 -19.04 20.40
C LYS A 249 -3.64 -20.24 20.53
N LEU A 250 -3.20 -20.81 19.40
CA LEU A 250 -2.26 -21.94 19.36
C LEU A 250 -0.84 -21.53 19.78
N ARG A 251 -0.38 -20.33 19.38
CA ARG A 251 0.98 -19.82 19.61
C ARG A 251 0.94 -18.32 19.95
N PRO A 252 0.71 -17.94 21.22
CA PRO A 252 0.41 -16.55 21.60
C PRO A 252 1.63 -15.62 21.63
N ARG A 253 2.85 -16.13 21.47
CA ARG A 253 4.11 -15.35 21.53
C ARG A 253 4.78 -15.19 20.15
N VAL A 254 3.98 -15.15 19.09
CA VAL A 254 4.49 -14.94 17.72
C VAL A 254 4.04 -13.57 17.21
N ALA A 255 4.96 -12.61 17.17
CA ALA A 255 4.66 -11.21 16.84
C ALA A 255 3.99 -11.03 15.48
N SER A 256 4.40 -11.80 14.46
CA SER A 256 3.85 -11.70 13.10
C SER A 256 2.37 -12.05 13.00
N TYR A 257 1.82 -12.84 13.94
CA TYR A 257 0.39 -13.17 13.92
C TYR A 257 -0.47 -11.98 14.35
N TYR A 258 -0.02 -11.23 15.36
CA TYR A 258 -0.65 -9.99 15.77
C TYR A 258 -0.46 -8.91 14.70
N ASP A 259 0.74 -8.76 14.12
CA ASP A 259 0.99 -7.79 13.05
C ASP A 259 0.05 -8.01 11.84
N ASN A 260 -0.09 -9.26 11.38
CA ASN A 260 -1.00 -9.60 10.29
C ASN A 260 -2.48 -9.38 10.67
N ARG A 261 -2.89 -9.68 11.91
CA ARG A 261 -4.29 -9.48 12.33
C ARG A 261 -4.60 -7.99 12.49
N GLY A 262 -3.63 -7.23 13.00
CA GLY A 262 -3.65 -5.77 13.05
C GLY A 262 -3.79 -5.16 11.65
N LEU A 263 -3.12 -5.73 10.64
CA LEU A 263 -3.29 -5.32 9.25
C LEU A 263 -4.71 -5.58 8.73
N ALA A 264 -5.29 -6.75 9.03
CA ALA A 264 -6.68 -7.04 8.68
C ALA A 264 -7.67 -6.06 9.34
N TYR A 265 -7.50 -5.78 10.64
CA TYR A 265 -8.30 -4.78 11.36
C TYR A 265 -8.13 -3.37 10.79
N ALA A 266 -6.90 -2.97 10.44
CA ALA A 266 -6.63 -1.67 9.83
C ALA A 266 -7.35 -1.52 8.48
N ARG A 267 -7.36 -2.58 7.66
CA ARG A 267 -8.07 -2.58 6.37
C ARG A 267 -9.59 -2.51 6.54
N LYS A 268 -10.13 -3.07 7.62
CA LYS A 268 -11.54 -2.90 8.04
C LYS A 268 -11.84 -1.55 8.70
N LYS A 269 -10.84 -0.67 8.86
CA LYS A 269 -10.95 0.59 9.62
C LYS A 269 -11.28 0.39 11.10
N GLU A 270 -11.00 -0.79 11.65
CA GLU A 270 -11.20 -1.11 13.07
C GLU A 270 -9.97 -0.66 13.87
N ARG A 271 -9.85 0.66 14.02
CA ARG A 271 -8.68 1.37 14.55
C ARG A 271 -8.12 0.79 15.85
N ASP A 272 -8.92 0.75 16.91
CA ASP A 272 -8.41 0.43 18.26
C ASP A 272 -7.90 -1.01 18.34
N ARG A 273 -8.56 -1.92 17.62
CA ARG A 273 -8.15 -3.32 17.53
C ARG A 273 -6.85 -3.48 16.75
N ALA A 274 -6.70 -2.75 15.65
CA ALA A 274 -5.45 -2.73 14.89
C ALA A 274 -4.28 -2.19 15.74
N LEU A 275 -4.49 -1.08 16.45
CA LEU A 275 -3.47 -0.49 17.30
C LEU A 275 -3.08 -1.42 18.46
N ALA A 276 -4.06 -2.07 19.10
CA ALA A 276 -3.80 -3.05 20.15
C ALA A 276 -2.92 -4.21 19.65
N ASP A 277 -3.23 -4.76 18.47
CA ASP A 277 -2.47 -5.85 17.86
C ASP A 277 -1.05 -5.42 17.47
N TYR A 278 -0.86 -4.24 16.87
CA TYR A 278 0.49 -3.75 16.58
C TYR A 278 1.32 -3.49 17.84
N ASN A 279 0.69 -3.00 18.92
CA ASN A 279 1.37 -2.83 20.21
C ASN A 279 1.74 -4.19 20.82
N ALA A 280 0.87 -5.19 20.72
CA ALA A 280 1.18 -6.55 21.16
C ALA A 280 2.33 -7.17 20.36
N ALA A 281 2.35 -6.99 19.03
CA ALA A 281 3.44 -7.43 18.17
C ALA A 281 4.79 -6.82 18.59
N ILE A 282 4.82 -5.50 18.85
CA ILE A 282 6.02 -4.78 19.32
C ILE A 282 6.44 -5.21 20.73
N ALA A 283 5.49 -5.51 21.61
CA ALA A 283 5.79 -6.00 22.95
C ALA A 283 6.40 -7.41 22.94
N ILE A 284 5.96 -8.27 22.01
CA ILE A 284 6.50 -9.62 21.82
C ILE A 284 7.88 -9.56 21.14
N ASP A 285 8.01 -8.76 20.09
CA ASP A 285 9.28 -8.53 19.38
C ASP A 285 9.56 -7.04 19.21
N PRO A 286 10.33 -6.44 20.14
CA PRO A 286 10.72 -5.03 20.08
C PRO A 286 11.62 -4.67 18.89
N LYS A 287 12.12 -5.67 18.14
CA LYS A 287 12.96 -5.47 16.95
C LYS A 287 12.19 -5.67 15.65
N SER A 288 10.87 -5.86 15.70
CA SER A 288 10.04 -6.03 14.51
C SER A 288 9.85 -4.73 13.74
N ALA A 289 10.71 -4.49 12.74
CA ALA A 289 10.61 -3.34 11.85
C ALA A 289 9.23 -3.27 11.13
N ASN A 290 8.66 -4.42 10.76
CA ASN A 290 7.34 -4.52 10.14
C ASN A 290 6.23 -3.94 11.03
N ALA A 291 6.22 -4.30 12.32
CA ALA A 291 5.19 -3.82 13.25
C ALA A 291 5.26 -2.30 13.46
N PHE A 292 6.46 -1.73 13.56
CA PHE A 292 6.63 -0.27 13.62
C PHE A 292 6.17 0.42 12.32
N ASN A 293 6.49 -0.14 11.15
CA ASN A 293 6.03 0.39 9.87
C ASN A 293 4.50 0.32 9.75
N ASN A 294 3.88 -0.81 10.10
CA ASN A 294 2.44 -1.00 9.97
C ASN A 294 1.65 -0.13 10.96
N ARG A 295 2.19 0.07 12.17
CA ARG A 295 1.63 1.05 13.12
C ARG A 295 1.77 2.49 12.61
N GLY A 296 2.91 2.86 12.02
CA GLY A 296 3.09 4.15 11.36
C GLY A 296 2.08 4.37 10.23
N TYR A 297 1.82 3.33 9.44
CA TYR A 297 0.80 3.33 8.39
C TYR A 297 -0.62 3.52 8.96
N LEU A 298 -0.94 2.92 10.10
CA LEU A 298 -2.22 3.13 10.77
C LEU A 298 -2.40 4.60 11.18
N TYR A 299 -1.39 5.21 11.81
CA TYR A 299 -1.41 6.63 12.19
C TYR A 299 -1.59 7.55 10.97
N GLN A 300 -0.87 7.27 9.88
CA GLN A 300 -0.99 8.03 8.64
C GLN A 300 -2.39 7.92 8.02
N SER A 301 -2.93 6.69 7.94
CA SER A 301 -4.11 6.39 7.11
C SER A 301 -5.46 6.59 7.82
N ILE A 302 -5.51 6.48 9.15
CA ILE A 302 -6.77 6.64 9.91
C ILE A 302 -6.78 7.95 10.70
N ASP A 303 -5.68 8.34 11.33
CA ASP A 303 -5.67 9.53 12.21
C ASP A 303 -5.21 10.79 11.50
N GLY A 304 -4.42 10.64 10.43
CA GLY A 304 -3.68 11.75 9.84
C GLY A 304 -2.58 12.28 10.77
N ASP A 305 -2.22 11.54 11.82
CA ASP A 305 -1.13 11.93 12.73
C ASP A 305 0.21 11.64 12.06
N LEU A 306 0.67 12.64 11.30
CA LEU A 306 1.89 12.54 10.51
C LEU A 306 3.15 12.44 11.39
N ASP A 307 3.15 12.95 12.63
CA ASP A 307 4.32 12.87 13.52
C ASP A 307 4.50 11.45 14.05
N LEU A 308 3.41 10.83 14.51
CA LEU A 308 3.44 9.42 14.94
C LEU A 308 3.76 8.48 13.77
N ALA A 309 3.27 8.78 12.57
CA ALA A 309 3.63 8.04 11.36
C ALA A 309 5.14 8.13 11.08
N LEU A 310 5.72 9.34 11.06
CA LEU A 310 7.15 9.54 10.86
C LEU A 310 8.01 8.84 11.92
N ALA A 311 7.58 8.88 13.18
CA ALA A 311 8.25 8.18 14.28
C ALA A 311 8.24 6.66 14.07
N GLY A 312 7.09 6.08 13.69
CA GLY A 312 6.95 4.67 13.37
C GLY A 312 7.85 4.24 12.22
N TYR A 313 7.83 4.97 11.09
CA TYR A 313 8.66 4.65 9.94
C TYR A 313 10.15 4.83 10.22
N SER A 314 10.54 5.87 10.96
CA SER A 314 11.95 6.09 11.32
C SER A 314 12.47 4.99 12.24
N LYS A 315 11.66 4.51 13.19
CA LYS A 315 12.06 3.36 14.02
C LYS A 315 12.18 2.07 13.21
N ALA A 316 11.29 1.85 12.25
CA ALA A 316 11.39 0.70 11.35
C ALA A 316 12.70 0.73 10.53
N ILE A 317 13.10 1.91 10.03
CA ILE A 317 14.36 2.11 9.28
C ILE A 317 15.59 1.94 10.18
N GLU A 318 15.52 2.40 11.44
CA GLU A 318 16.60 2.20 12.42
C GLU A 318 16.84 0.71 12.69
N LEU A 319 15.75 -0.06 12.83
CA LEU A 319 15.81 -1.51 13.08
C LEU A 319 16.22 -2.31 11.84
N ASP A 320 15.75 -1.91 10.67
CA ASP A 320 16.13 -2.50 9.38
C ASP A 320 16.47 -1.41 8.34
N PRO A 321 17.76 -1.06 8.20
CA PRO A 321 18.21 -0.08 7.21
C PRO A 321 18.03 -0.51 5.75
N LYS A 322 17.61 -1.76 5.49
CA LYS A 322 17.30 -2.27 4.15
C LYS A 322 15.79 -2.33 3.88
N PHE A 323 14.96 -1.79 4.77
CA PHE A 323 13.51 -1.86 4.62
C PHE A 323 12.95 -0.84 3.63
N ALA A 324 13.01 -1.16 2.33
CA ALA A 324 12.60 -0.27 1.23
C ALA A 324 11.20 0.34 1.40
N LYS A 325 10.23 -0.44 1.88
CA LYS A 325 8.84 0.00 2.09
C LYS A 325 8.72 1.09 3.16
N ALA A 326 9.51 1.03 4.23
CA ALA A 326 9.49 2.04 5.28
C ALA A 326 10.04 3.38 4.76
N PHE A 327 11.08 3.36 3.93
CA PHE A 327 11.56 4.57 3.23
C PHE A 327 10.49 5.16 2.32
N ASN A 328 9.85 4.36 1.46
CA ASN A 328 8.76 4.84 0.59
C ASN A 328 7.61 5.45 1.39
N ASN A 329 7.21 4.83 2.50
CA ASN A 329 6.11 5.33 3.33
C ASN A 329 6.48 6.62 4.05
N ARG A 330 7.71 6.73 4.57
CA ARG A 330 8.20 7.97 5.20
C ARG A 330 8.32 9.11 4.19
N ALA A 331 8.80 8.82 2.98
CA ALA A 331 8.86 9.76 1.87
C ALA A 331 7.49 10.33 1.50
N LEU A 332 6.44 9.49 1.47
CA LEU A 332 5.07 9.94 1.25
C LEU A 332 4.63 10.95 2.31
N VAL A 333 4.94 10.72 3.59
CA VAL A 333 4.61 11.66 4.67
C VAL A 333 5.38 12.98 4.52
N PHE A 334 6.67 12.94 4.21
CA PHE A 334 7.45 14.15 3.90
C PHE A 334 6.88 14.91 2.70
N GLY A 335 6.45 14.22 1.65
CA GLY A 335 5.83 14.82 0.47
C GLY A 335 4.47 15.49 0.76
N VAL A 336 3.70 14.97 1.71
CA VAL A 336 2.47 15.62 2.20
C VAL A 336 2.79 16.87 3.02
N ARG A 337 3.88 16.87 3.79
CA ARG A 337 4.36 18.03 4.56
C ARG A 337 5.05 19.11 3.73
N GLY A 338 5.24 18.88 2.43
CA GLY A 338 6.00 19.79 1.57
C GLY A 338 7.53 19.72 1.77
N GLU A 339 8.02 18.75 2.54
CA GLU A 339 9.45 18.50 2.76
C GLU A 339 10.03 17.72 1.57
N LEU A 340 9.96 18.32 0.37
CA LEU A 340 10.18 17.62 -0.91
C LEU A 340 11.58 17.01 -1.03
N ASP A 341 12.63 17.68 -0.53
CA ASP A 341 14.00 17.15 -0.60
C ASP A 341 14.19 15.90 0.26
N LYS A 342 13.57 15.86 1.45
CA LYS A 342 13.61 14.65 2.30
C LYS A 342 12.81 13.51 1.67
N ALA A 343 11.67 13.83 1.06
CA ALA A 343 10.87 12.85 0.34
C ALA A 343 11.65 12.24 -0.83
N ILE A 344 12.32 13.06 -1.64
CA ILE A 344 13.18 12.59 -2.75
C ILE A 344 14.29 11.68 -2.21
N ALA A 345 15.00 12.09 -1.15
CA ALA A 345 16.09 11.29 -0.59
C ALA A 345 15.63 9.92 -0.08
N ASP A 346 14.47 9.84 0.57
CA ASP A 346 13.91 8.56 1.01
C ASP A 346 13.40 7.72 -0.17
N PHE A 347 12.80 8.32 -1.21
CA PHE A 347 12.46 7.58 -2.42
C PHE A 347 13.70 7.05 -3.16
N ASP A 348 14.78 7.83 -3.25
CA ASP A 348 16.06 7.39 -3.82
C ASP A 348 16.58 6.16 -3.08
N LYS A 349 16.52 6.19 -1.74
CA LYS A 349 16.95 5.05 -0.92
C LYS A 349 16.05 3.84 -1.09
N SER A 350 14.73 4.05 -1.17
CA SER A 350 13.75 2.99 -1.43
C SER A 350 14.00 2.30 -2.78
N ILE A 351 14.19 3.08 -3.84
CA ILE A 351 14.47 2.59 -5.20
C ILE A 351 15.84 1.90 -5.28
N ALA A 352 16.85 2.39 -4.56
CA ALA A 352 18.15 1.71 -4.50
C ALA A 352 18.07 0.33 -3.82
N LEU A 353 17.15 0.16 -2.87
CA LEU A 353 16.92 -1.11 -2.17
C LEU A 353 16.00 -2.05 -2.96
N ASP A 354 14.98 -1.51 -3.63
CA ASP A 354 14.08 -2.23 -4.53
C ASP A 354 13.93 -1.47 -5.85
N PRO A 355 14.79 -1.74 -6.85
CA PRO A 355 14.74 -1.09 -8.16
C PRO A 355 13.51 -1.44 -8.99
N THR A 356 12.67 -2.38 -8.52
CA THR A 356 11.49 -2.88 -9.21
C THR A 356 10.17 -2.37 -8.63
N ASP A 357 10.18 -1.56 -7.56
CA ASP A 357 8.94 -1.01 -6.99
C ASP A 357 8.39 0.14 -7.85
N LEU A 358 7.44 -0.17 -8.74
CA LEU A 358 6.76 0.83 -9.58
C LEU A 358 6.10 1.95 -8.74
N ARG A 359 5.70 1.70 -7.49
CA ARG A 359 5.09 2.74 -6.63
C ARG A 359 6.11 3.78 -6.25
N ALA A 360 7.35 3.38 -5.94
CA ALA A 360 8.39 4.31 -5.54
C ALA A 360 8.71 5.30 -6.67
N TYR A 361 8.83 4.82 -7.91
CA TYR A 361 8.99 5.71 -9.08
C TYR A 361 7.78 6.63 -9.30
N MET A 362 6.55 6.10 -9.22
CA MET A 362 5.34 6.92 -9.38
C MET A 362 5.25 8.03 -8.31
N ASN A 363 5.59 7.69 -7.07
CA ASN A 363 5.54 8.61 -5.94
C ASN A 363 6.65 9.67 -6.06
N ARG A 364 7.88 9.27 -6.42
CA ARG A 364 8.98 10.21 -6.64
C ARG A 364 8.73 11.14 -7.82
N ALA A 365 8.15 10.64 -8.92
CA ALA A 365 7.70 11.48 -10.03
C ALA A 365 6.73 12.57 -9.57
N THR A 366 5.79 12.20 -8.69
CA THR A 366 4.83 13.16 -8.10
C THR A 366 5.53 14.23 -7.26
N VAL A 367 6.55 13.86 -6.49
CA VAL A 367 7.32 14.84 -5.72
C VAL A 367 8.18 15.72 -6.62
N HIS A 368 8.78 15.18 -7.68
CA HIS A 368 9.50 15.96 -8.68
C HIS A 368 8.59 16.97 -9.39
N GLU A 369 7.37 16.58 -9.77
CA GLU A 369 6.37 17.52 -10.31
C GLU A 369 6.03 18.64 -9.34
N LYS A 370 5.80 18.31 -8.06
CA LYS A 370 5.57 19.33 -7.02
C LYS A 370 6.76 20.27 -6.83
N ARG A 371 7.99 19.78 -7.05
CA ARG A 371 9.22 20.59 -6.99
C ARG A 371 9.48 21.39 -8.29
N GLY A 372 8.72 21.13 -9.36
CA GLY A 372 8.93 21.72 -10.69
C GLY A 372 9.99 21.01 -11.54
N ASP A 373 10.55 19.88 -11.08
CA ASP A 373 11.56 19.09 -11.77
C ASP A 373 10.93 18.15 -12.82
N ILE A 374 10.28 18.73 -13.83
CA ILE A 374 9.50 17.96 -14.82
C ILE A 374 10.33 16.90 -15.54
N GLU A 375 11.59 17.19 -15.88
CA GLU A 375 12.48 16.22 -16.54
C GLU A 375 12.72 14.98 -15.68
N ARG A 376 12.94 15.14 -14.38
CA ARG A 376 13.13 14.03 -13.44
C ARG A 376 11.85 13.24 -13.25
N ALA A 377 10.71 13.92 -13.17
CA ALA A 377 9.41 13.25 -13.12
C ALA A 377 9.17 12.40 -14.38
N GLN A 378 9.45 12.93 -15.57
CA GLN A 378 9.35 12.16 -16.81
C GLN A 378 10.32 10.97 -16.83
N ALA A 379 11.54 11.13 -16.32
CA ALA A 379 12.51 10.03 -16.23
C ALA A 379 11.99 8.89 -15.35
N ASP A 380 11.40 9.21 -14.19
CA ASP A 380 10.78 8.22 -13.31
C ASP A 380 9.60 7.51 -13.96
N LEU A 381 8.72 8.26 -14.64
CA LEU A 381 7.58 7.67 -15.36
C LEU A 381 8.04 6.76 -16.50
N ARG A 382 9.07 7.16 -17.27
CA ARG A 382 9.66 6.29 -18.30
C ARG A 382 10.24 5.03 -17.68
N LYS A 383 10.98 5.17 -16.57
CA LYS A 383 11.58 4.01 -15.92
C LYS A 383 10.53 3.03 -15.42
N LEU A 384 9.46 3.53 -14.82
CA LEU A 384 8.31 2.74 -14.39
C LEU A 384 7.70 1.90 -15.53
N LEU A 385 7.63 2.45 -16.75
CA LEU A 385 7.09 1.77 -17.92
C LEU A 385 7.99 0.66 -18.48
N GLU A 386 9.28 0.66 -18.16
CA GLU A 386 10.23 -0.40 -18.54
C GLU A 386 10.14 -1.63 -17.60
N LEU A 387 9.59 -1.47 -16.41
CA LEU A 387 9.57 -2.52 -15.39
C LEU A 387 8.45 -3.55 -15.66
N PRO A 388 8.64 -4.82 -15.25
CA PRO A 388 7.57 -5.81 -15.30
C PRO A 388 6.36 -5.39 -14.48
N ALA A 389 5.14 -5.63 -14.99
CA ALA A 389 3.88 -5.38 -14.30
C ALA A 389 3.12 -6.70 -14.07
N PRO A 390 3.54 -7.53 -13.10
CA PRO A 390 2.96 -8.86 -12.87
C PRO A 390 1.55 -8.77 -12.27
N LEU A 391 1.21 -7.71 -11.54
CA LEU A 391 -0.10 -7.52 -10.93
C LEU A 391 -1.00 -6.61 -11.79
N GLU A 392 -2.31 -6.79 -11.69
CA GLU A 392 -3.26 -5.93 -12.41
C GLU A 392 -3.16 -4.46 -11.96
N ALA A 393 -2.91 -4.23 -10.66
CA ALA A 393 -2.64 -2.89 -10.13
C ALA A 393 -1.37 -2.25 -10.71
N ASP A 394 -0.37 -3.05 -11.11
CA ASP A 394 0.85 -2.56 -11.73
C ASP A 394 0.60 -2.14 -13.18
N LYS A 395 -0.23 -2.90 -13.92
CA LYS A 395 -0.67 -2.53 -15.27
C LYS A 395 -1.45 -1.22 -15.26
N GLN A 396 -2.39 -1.08 -14.32
CA GLN A 396 -3.14 0.16 -14.13
C GLN A 396 -2.20 1.33 -13.81
N ARG A 397 -1.17 1.10 -12.99
CA ARG A 397 -0.16 2.11 -12.68
C ARG A 397 0.66 2.51 -13.91
N GLN A 398 1.00 1.57 -14.79
CA GLN A 398 1.64 1.86 -16.07
C GLN A 398 0.74 2.69 -16.99
N GLU A 399 -0.56 2.40 -17.06
CA GLU A 399 -1.50 3.21 -17.85
C GLU A 399 -1.57 4.65 -17.34
N ILE A 400 -1.69 4.83 -16.01
CA ILE A 400 -1.64 6.15 -15.37
C ILE A 400 -0.33 6.85 -15.71
N ALA A 401 0.81 6.14 -15.65
CA ALA A 401 2.11 6.70 -15.98
C ALA A 401 2.21 7.14 -17.45
N ARG A 402 1.68 6.37 -18.40
CA ARG A 402 1.64 6.73 -19.84
C ARG A 402 0.84 8.01 -20.06
N ALA A 403 -0.37 8.07 -19.52
CA ALA A 403 -1.24 9.25 -19.65
C ALA A 403 -0.61 10.49 -19.01
N ARG A 404 0.05 10.32 -17.87
CA ARG A 404 0.78 11.39 -17.19
C ARG A 404 2.00 11.85 -17.97
N LEU A 405 2.79 10.92 -18.51
CA LEU A 405 3.97 11.23 -19.31
C LEU A 405 3.61 12.00 -20.59
N ALA A 406 2.51 11.64 -21.25
CA ALA A 406 1.99 12.37 -22.41
C ALA A 406 1.66 13.84 -22.04
N ARG A 407 0.89 14.05 -20.98
CA ARG A 407 0.56 15.41 -20.49
C ARG A 407 1.81 16.24 -20.14
N LEU A 408 2.80 15.63 -19.49
CA LEU A 408 4.04 16.32 -19.15
C LEU A 408 4.88 16.63 -20.39
N ALA A 409 4.84 15.79 -21.43
CA ALA A 409 5.52 16.05 -22.69
C ALA A 409 4.88 17.24 -23.42
N ASP A 410 3.55 17.30 -23.46
CA ASP A 410 2.80 18.41 -24.06
C ASP A 410 3.05 19.73 -23.30
N ARG A 411 3.07 19.71 -21.97
CA ARG A 411 3.46 20.87 -21.15
C ARG A 411 4.89 21.34 -21.44
N SER A 412 5.82 20.41 -21.63
CA SER A 412 7.21 20.76 -22.00
C SER A 412 7.35 21.30 -23.42
N ALA A 413 6.40 21.00 -24.31
CA ALA A 413 6.31 21.54 -25.66
C ALA A 413 5.60 22.90 -25.69
N ALA A 414 4.53 23.08 -24.93
CA ALA A 414 3.82 24.34 -24.74
C ALA A 414 4.69 25.39 -24.02
N ALA A 415 5.52 24.99 -23.06
CA ALA A 415 6.51 25.84 -22.41
C ALA A 415 7.64 26.33 -23.36
N ARG A 416 7.73 25.80 -24.59
CA ARG A 416 8.60 26.31 -25.67
C ARG A 416 7.89 27.33 -26.57
N GLY A 417 6.62 27.63 -26.32
CA GLY A 417 5.89 28.78 -26.88
C GLY A 417 6.44 30.11 -26.33
N ALA A 418 6.22 31.19 -27.07
CA ALA A 418 6.92 32.47 -26.90
C ALA A 418 6.95 32.99 -25.43
N PRO A 419 8.13 33.37 -24.89
CA PRO A 419 8.24 33.85 -23.52
C PRO A 419 7.40 35.13 -23.31
N GLY A 420 6.55 35.12 -22.28
CA GLY A 420 5.88 36.31 -21.77
C GLY A 420 4.46 36.63 -22.27
N GLN A 421 3.79 35.76 -23.04
CA GLN A 421 2.40 36.01 -23.43
C GLN A 421 1.44 35.77 -22.25
N ARG A 422 0.65 36.80 -21.90
CA ARG A 422 -0.39 36.76 -20.87
C ARG A 422 -1.71 37.17 -21.50
N VAL A 423 -2.73 36.31 -21.39
CA VAL A 423 -4.03 36.49 -22.04
C VAL A 423 -5.16 36.52 -21.02
N ALA A 424 -6.19 37.32 -21.28
CA ALA A 424 -7.38 37.37 -20.45
C ALA A 424 -8.68 37.41 -21.26
N LEU A 425 -9.70 36.71 -20.79
CA LEU A 425 -11.08 36.83 -21.24
C LEU A 425 -11.90 37.46 -20.11
N VAL A 426 -12.50 38.61 -20.38
CA VAL A 426 -13.25 39.40 -19.41
C VAL A 426 -14.69 39.53 -19.88
N ILE A 427 -15.61 38.91 -19.13
CA ILE A 427 -17.02 38.77 -19.50
C ILE A 427 -17.87 39.58 -18.53
N GLY A 428 -18.69 40.49 -19.05
CA GLY A 428 -19.67 41.26 -18.28
C GLY A 428 -21.09 41.06 -18.80
N ASN A 429 -21.89 40.22 -18.15
CA ASN A 429 -23.27 39.94 -18.52
C ASN A 429 -24.25 40.68 -17.58
N ALA A 430 -24.96 41.67 -18.12
CA ALA A 430 -25.86 42.56 -17.40
C ALA A 430 -27.31 42.48 -17.90
N ASN A 431 -27.53 42.36 -19.21
CA ASN A 431 -28.84 42.49 -19.86
C ASN A 431 -29.50 41.14 -20.17
N TYR A 432 -30.02 40.46 -19.15
CA TYR A 432 -30.67 39.16 -19.29
C TYR A 432 -32.06 39.26 -19.92
N GLN A 433 -32.37 38.37 -20.87
CA GLN A 433 -33.66 38.31 -21.57
C GLN A 433 -34.78 37.74 -20.69
N HIS A 434 -34.41 36.87 -19.74
CA HIS A 434 -35.35 36.10 -18.92
C HIS A 434 -35.11 36.23 -17.41
N ALA A 435 -34.20 37.12 -17.00
CA ALA A 435 -33.90 37.47 -15.61
C ALA A 435 -33.81 39.01 -15.45
N GLY A 436 -33.68 39.49 -14.21
CA GLY A 436 -33.51 40.93 -13.95
C GLY A 436 -32.18 41.46 -14.49
N THR A 437 -32.16 42.72 -14.91
CA THR A 437 -30.93 43.40 -15.33
C THR A 437 -30.02 43.67 -14.13
N LEU A 438 -28.73 43.39 -14.28
CA LEU A 438 -27.70 43.74 -13.28
C LEU A 438 -27.04 45.07 -13.64
N ALA A 439 -26.83 45.95 -12.66
CA ALA A 439 -26.36 47.31 -12.91
C ALA A 439 -24.85 47.39 -13.24
N ASN A 440 -24.02 46.57 -12.60
CA ASN A 440 -22.57 46.76 -12.55
C ASN A 440 -21.69 45.79 -13.37
N PRO A 441 -22.13 44.60 -13.86
CA PRO A 441 -21.23 43.63 -14.50
C PRO A 441 -20.40 44.17 -15.67
N LYS A 442 -20.99 45.07 -16.47
CA LYS A 442 -20.27 45.73 -17.57
C LYS A 442 -19.18 46.67 -17.04
N ASN A 443 -19.47 47.47 -16.02
CA ASN A 443 -18.50 48.37 -15.41
C ASN A 443 -17.38 47.58 -14.71
N ASP A 444 -17.74 46.49 -14.03
CA ASP A 444 -16.80 45.60 -13.37
C ASP A 444 -15.82 44.97 -14.37
N ALA A 445 -16.35 44.44 -15.48
CA ALA A 445 -15.54 43.91 -16.57
C ALA A 445 -14.60 44.98 -17.17
N VAL A 446 -15.10 46.20 -17.45
CA VAL A 446 -14.26 47.30 -17.96
C VAL A 446 -13.12 47.64 -16.98
N ALA A 447 -13.42 47.73 -15.69
CA ALA A 447 -12.44 48.08 -14.66
C ALA A 447 -11.32 47.03 -14.54
N VAL A 448 -11.70 45.75 -14.52
CA VAL A 448 -10.75 44.63 -14.47
C VAL A 448 -9.92 44.54 -15.75
N ALA A 449 -10.54 44.66 -16.92
CA ALA A 449 -9.83 44.64 -18.20
C ALA A 449 -8.78 45.75 -18.29
N ALA A 450 -9.12 46.97 -17.84
CA ALA A 450 -8.18 48.08 -17.79
C ALA A 450 -6.99 47.81 -16.86
N SER A 451 -7.22 47.18 -15.70
CA SER A 451 -6.17 46.79 -14.75
C SER A 451 -5.24 45.72 -15.34
N LEU A 452 -5.81 44.69 -15.98
CA LEU A 452 -5.04 43.61 -16.62
C LEU A 452 -4.13 44.13 -17.74
N ARG A 453 -4.60 45.09 -18.54
CA ARG A 453 -3.75 45.74 -19.55
C ARG A 453 -2.56 46.46 -18.94
N ARG A 454 -2.75 47.19 -17.82
CA ARG A 454 -1.65 47.84 -17.09
C ARG A 454 -0.67 46.85 -16.49
N LEU A 455 -1.14 45.65 -16.15
CA LEU A 455 -0.33 44.55 -15.62
C LEU A 455 0.42 43.74 -16.69
N GLY A 456 0.36 44.18 -17.96
CA GLY A 456 1.05 43.51 -19.06
C GLY A 456 0.37 42.23 -19.52
N PHE A 457 -0.97 42.16 -19.43
CA PHE A 457 -1.72 41.22 -20.25
C PHE A 457 -1.76 41.74 -21.69
N ASN A 458 -1.04 41.05 -22.57
CA ASN A 458 -0.80 41.50 -23.93
C ASN A 458 -2.05 41.34 -24.82
N GLU A 459 -2.98 40.47 -24.43
CA GLU A 459 -4.25 40.28 -25.11
C GLU A 459 -5.38 40.14 -24.07
N VAL A 460 -6.26 41.15 -24.02
CA VAL A 460 -7.41 41.20 -23.11
C VAL A 460 -8.66 41.32 -23.96
N VAL A 461 -9.39 40.20 -24.06
CA VAL A 461 -10.64 40.06 -24.80
C VAL A 461 -11.80 40.45 -23.89
N GLU A 462 -12.44 41.58 -24.18
CA GLU A 462 -13.62 42.06 -23.47
C GLU A 462 -14.89 41.73 -24.25
N VAL A 463 -15.84 41.08 -23.57
CA VAL A 463 -17.10 40.66 -24.17
C VAL A 463 -18.26 40.91 -23.20
N TYR A 464 -19.41 41.27 -23.75
CA TYR A 464 -20.55 41.76 -22.96
C TYR A 464 -21.84 41.14 -23.43
N ASP A 465 -22.73 40.86 -22.47
CA ASP A 465 -24.09 40.36 -22.70
C ASP A 465 -24.14 39.17 -23.68
N LEU A 466 -23.30 38.16 -23.42
CA LEU A 466 -23.13 37.03 -24.32
C LEU A 466 -24.27 36.03 -24.21
N SER A 467 -24.78 35.61 -25.36
CA SER A 467 -25.64 34.42 -25.47
C SER A 467 -24.85 33.14 -25.18
N ARG A 468 -25.53 32.02 -24.94
CA ARG A 468 -24.90 30.73 -24.64
C ARG A 468 -23.98 30.28 -25.77
N GLU A 469 -24.37 30.49 -27.01
CA GLU A 469 -23.55 30.20 -28.19
C GLU A 469 -22.32 31.12 -28.25
N GLN A 470 -22.51 32.43 -28.05
CA GLN A 470 -21.42 33.39 -28.08
C GLN A 470 -20.41 33.17 -26.96
N MET A 471 -20.88 32.83 -25.75
CA MET A 471 -20.03 32.53 -24.59
C MET A 471 -19.24 31.24 -24.79
N SER A 472 -19.86 30.20 -25.36
CA SER A 472 -19.18 28.96 -25.74
C SER A 472 -18.09 29.21 -26.79
N LYS A 473 -18.39 30.05 -27.79
CA LYS A 473 -17.41 30.46 -28.80
C LYS A 473 -16.27 31.26 -28.20
N ALA A 474 -16.55 32.25 -27.36
CA ALA A 474 -15.54 33.07 -26.70
C ALA A 474 -14.58 32.24 -25.84
N LEU A 475 -15.10 31.26 -25.09
CA LEU A 475 -14.27 30.33 -24.31
C LEU A 475 -13.45 29.38 -25.18
N LYS A 476 -13.99 28.95 -26.33
CA LYS A 476 -13.24 28.13 -27.29
C LYS A 476 -12.07 28.93 -27.86
N ASP A 477 -12.35 30.11 -28.43
CA ASP A 477 -11.34 30.97 -29.03
C ASP A 477 -10.28 31.39 -27.99
N PHE A 478 -10.70 31.65 -26.74
CA PHE A 478 -9.78 31.93 -25.64
C PHE A 478 -8.91 30.73 -25.24
N GLY A 479 -9.43 29.50 -25.33
CA GLY A 479 -8.63 28.29 -25.11
C GLY A 479 -7.45 28.19 -26.07
N ASP A 480 -7.68 28.50 -27.35
CA ASP A 480 -6.63 28.50 -28.38
C ASP A 480 -5.54 29.56 -28.11
N LEU A 481 -5.90 30.65 -27.41
CA LEU A 481 -4.96 31.68 -26.94
C LEU A 481 -4.22 31.22 -25.66
N ALA A 482 -4.94 30.60 -24.73
CA ALA A 482 -4.39 30.11 -23.47
C ALA A 482 -3.32 29.03 -23.68
N GLU A 483 -3.51 28.12 -24.65
CA GLU A 483 -2.54 27.07 -25.03
C GLU A 483 -1.16 27.63 -25.40
N LYS A 484 -1.09 28.88 -25.87
CA LYS A 484 0.14 29.55 -26.32
C LYS A 484 0.71 30.52 -25.28
N SER A 485 0.12 30.57 -24.08
CA SER A 485 0.37 31.62 -23.10
C SER A 485 0.95 31.08 -21.80
N GLU A 486 1.69 31.93 -21.09
CA GLU A 486 2.17 31.63 -19.74
C GLU A 486 1.07 31.81 -18.71
N TRP A 487 0.25 32.84 -18.87
CA TRP A 487 -0.87 33.17 -17.98
C TRP A 487 -2.15 33.23 -18.79
N ALA A 488 -3.19 32.55 -18.30
CA ALA A 488 -4.56 32.67 -18.81
C ALA A 488 -5.50 33.05 -17.68
N LEU A 489 -6.23 34.14 -17.85
CA LEU A 489 -7.18 34.64 -16.87
C LEU A 489 -8.60 34.70 -17.45
N VAL A 490 -9.58 34.17 -16.72
CA VAL A 490 -11.01 34.42 -17.02
C VAL A 490 -11.62 35.21 -15.88
N PHE A 491 -12.13 36.41 -16.18
CA PHE A 491 -12.97 37.19 -15.27
C PHE A 491 -14.42 37.12 -15.75
N PHE A 492 -15.33 36.78 -14.85
CA PHE A 492 -16.76 36.77 -15.16
C PHE A 492 -17.53 37.59 -14.12
N ALA A 493 -18.25 38.60 -14.59
CA ALA A 493 -19.26 39.33 -13.82
C ALA A 493 -20.65 39.06 -14.39
N GLY A 494 -21.61 38.67 -13.54
CA GLY A 494 -22.95 38.31 -13.96
C GLY A 494 -23.69 37.38 -12.99
N HIS A 495 -24.69 36.65 -13.47
CA HIS A 495 -25.37 35.63 -12.69
C HIS A 495 -24.59 34.31 -12.72
N GLY A 496 -24.45 33.70 -11.54
CA GLY A 496 -23.96 32.34 -11.37
C GLY A 496 -25.01 31.49 -10.67
N LEU A 497 -24.96 30.17 -10.88
CA LEU A 497 -25.82 29.24 -10.17
C LEU A 497 -25.05 27.98 -9.76
N GLU A 498 -25.62 27.26 -8.82
CA GLU A 498 -25.14 25.94 -8.39
C GLU A 498 -26.20 24.88 -8.66
N LEU A 499 -25.77 23.73 -9.18
CA LEU A 499 -26.58 22.54 -9.25
C LEU A 499 -25.73 21.30 -8.96
N ASN A 500 -26.16 20.47 -8.00
CA ASN A 500 -25.49 19.22 -7.60
C ASN A 500 -23.99 19.38 -7.27
N GLY A 501 -23.62 20.51 -6.67
CA GLY A 501 -22.23 20.81 -6.35
C GLY A 501 -21.36 21.11 -7.56
N ALA A 502 -21.94 21.64 -8.64
CA ALA A 502 -21.20 22.23 -9.74
C ALA A 502 -21.62 23.69 -9.93
N THR A 503 -20.63 24.55 -10.19
CA THR A 503 -20.81 25.97 -10.52
C THR A 503 -21.11 26.14 -11.99
N TYR A 504 -22.09 26.98 -12.32
CA TYR A 504 -22.43 27.34 -13.69
C TYR A 504 -22.52 28.86 -13.86
N LEU A 505 -22.02 29.35 -15.00
CA LEU A 505 -22.11 30.75 -15.42
C LEU A 505 -23.31 30.92 -16.35
N VAL A 506 -24.11 31.97 -16.13
CA VAL A 506 -25.40 32.16 -16.82
C VAL A 506 -25.24 33.12 -18.01
N PRO A 507 -25.51 32.67 -19.24
CA PRO A 507 -25.62 33.53 -20.43
C PRO A 507 -26.87 34.41 -20.42
N VAL A 508 -26.90 35.51 -21.19
CA VAL A 508 -28.02 36.46 -21.15
C VAL A 508 -29.33 35.94 -21.73
N ASP A 509 -29.27 34.93 -22.61
CA ASP A 509 -30.40 34.27 -23.25
C ASP A 509 -30.90 33.03 -22.48
N ALA A 510 -30.30 32.69 -21.34
CA ALA A 510 -30.70 31.53 -20.55
C ALA A 510 -32.16 31.64 -20.06
N ALA A 511 -32.95 30.60 -20.32
CA ALA A 511 -34.38 30.49 -20.04
C ALA A 511 -34.65 29.27 -19.13
N LEU A 512 -34.06 29.27 -17.93
CA LEU A 512 -34.05 28.12 -17.01
C LEU A 512 -35.43 27.81 -16.41
N LYS A 513 -36.28 27.14 -17.18
CA LYS A 513 -37.63 26.72 -16.79
C LYS A 513 -37.64 25.47 -15.92
N ARG A 514 -36.62 24.62 -16.01
CA ARG A 514 -36.45 23.37 -15.25
C ARG A 514 -35.00 23.18 -14.81
N ASP A 515 -34.80 22.42 -13.74
CA ASP A 515 -33.48 22.05 -13.24
C ASP A 515 -32.63 21.31 -14.29
N THR A 516 -33.24 20.45 -15.09
CA THR A 516 -32.57 19.75 -16.20
C THR A 516 -32.06 20.66 -17.31
N HIS A 517 -32.60 21.87 -17.46
CA HIS A 517 -32.15 22.81 -18.49
C HIS A 517 -30.82 23.47 -18.14
N VAL A 518 -30.40 23.43 -16.87
CA VAL A 518 -29.17 24.07 -16.41
C VAL A 518 -27.96 23.60 -17.21
N THR A 519 -27.81 22.30 -17.43
CA THR A 519 -26.66 21.75 -18.18
C THR A 519 -26.66 22.13 -19.66
N ASP A 520 -27.82 22.43 -20.23
CA ASP A 520 -27.98 22.70 -21.65
C ASP A 520 -27.87 24.21 -21.96
N GLU A 521 -28.42 25.04 -21.08
CA GLU A 521 -28.57 26.49 -21.28
C GLU A 521 -27.50 27.34 -20.57
N THR A 522 -26.60 26.72 -19.78
CA THR A 522 -25.50 27.42 -19.09
C THR A 522 -24.13 26.81 -19.39
N LEU A 523 -23.07 27.39 -18.85
CA LEU A 523 -21.70 26.87 -18.98
C LEU A 523 -21.13 26.50 -17.61
N SER A 524 -20.60 25.29 -17.49
CA SER A 524 -20.02 24.84 -16.21
C SER A 524 -18.65 25.47 -15.97
N LEU A 525 -18.32 25.69 -14.70
CA LEU A 525 -17.00 26.18 -14.30
C LEU A 525 -15.89 25.22 -14.73
N THR A 526 -16.16 23.91 -14.74
CA THR A 526 -15.23 22.90 -15.25
C THR A 526 -14.88 23.13 -16.73
N GLN A 527 -15.85 23.54 -17.55
CA GLN A 527 -15.57 23.90 -18.95
C GLN A 527 -14.65 25.12 -19.04
N VAL A 528 -14.78 26.10 -18.14
CA VAL A 528 -13.91 27.29 -18.07
C VAL A 528 -12.51 26.91 -17.56
N GLN A 529 -12.43 26.09 -16.51
CA GLN A 529 -11.18 25.56 -15.94
C GLN A 529 -10.34 24.84 -17.00
N ALA A 530 -10.97 24.02 -17.83
CA ALA A 530 -10.29 23.33 -18.91
C ALA A 530 -9.65 24.28 -19.94
N LYS A 531 -10.14 25.52 -20.07
CA LYS A 531 -9.55 26.53 -20.97
C LYS A 531 -8.35 27.24 -20.36
N VAL A 532 -8.42 27.57 -19.07
CA VAL A 532 -7.30 28.25 -18.39
C VAL A 532 -6.16 27.30 -17.99
N ASP A 533 -6.44 26.01 -17.75
CA ASP A 533 -5.39 25.00 -17.44
C ASP A 533 -4.45 24.74 -18.63
N ALA A 534 -4.85 25.18 -19.82
CA ALA A 534 -4.00 25.11 -21.02
C ALA A 534 -2.77 26.03 -20.95
N ALA A 535 -2.77 27.04 -20.07
CA ALA A 535 -1.63 27.93 -19.88
C ALA A 535 -0.44 27.23 -19.21
N SER A 536 0.77 27.61 -19.63
CA SER A 536 1.99 26.90 -19.20
C SER A 536 2.46 27.22 -17.77
N LYS A 537 2.06 28.36 -17.17
CA LYS A 537 2.42 28.73 -15.79
C LYS A 537 1.22 28.84 -14.85
N LEU A 538 0.24 29.70 -15.15
CA LEU A 538 -0.89 29.95 -14.25
C LEU A 538 -2.22 30.12 -15.01
N GLY A 539 -3.23 29.36 -14.59
CA GLY A 539 -4.63 29.65 -14.88
C GLY A 539 -5.28 30.38 -13.71
N LEU A 540 -6.00 31.46 -13.94
CA LEU A 540 -6.75 32.17 -12.89
C LEU A 540 -8.19 32.40 -13.35
N ILE A 541 -9.16 31.98 -12.54
CA ILE A 541 -10.57 32.29 -12.75
C ILE A 541 -11.02 33.20 -11.62
N ILE A 542 -11.67 34.31 -11.95
CA ILE A 542 -12.21 35.25 -10.98
C ILE A 542 -13.69 35.41 -11.28
N LEU A 543 -14.53 35.02 -10.31
CA LEU A 543 -15.99 35.08 -10.44
C LEU A 543 -16.53 36.20 -9.56
N ASP A 544 -16.95 37.29 -10.19
CA ASP A 544 -17.74 38.36 -9.58
C ASP A 544 -19.23 38.17 -9.88
N SER A 545 -19.76 37.01 -9.47
CA SER A 545 -21.14 36.63 -9.79
C SER A 545 -22.02 36.59 -8.56
N CYS A 546 -23.23 37.13 -8.67
CA CYS A 546 -24.27 37.02 -7.64
C CYS A 546 -24.75 35.56 -7.54
N ARG A 547 -24.70 34.98 -6.33
CA ARG A 547 -25.12 33.58 -6.04
C ARG A 547 -26.64 33.38 -5.90
N ASN A 548 -27.44 34.43 -6.13
CA ASN A 548 -28.89 34.29 -6.17
C ASN A 548 -29.29 33.76 -7.54
N ASN A 549 -29.76 32.52 -7.62
CA ASN A 549 -30.36 31.97 -8.83
C ASN A 549 -31.62 32.80 -9.16
N PRO A 550 -31.59 33.66 -10.20
CA PRO A 550 -32.70 34.57 -10.48
C PRO A 550 -33.92 33.82 -11.05
N PHE A 551 -33.77 32.54 -11.35
CA PHE A 551 -34.82 31.65 -11.85
C PHE A 551 -35.40 30.75 -10.75
N ALA A 552 -34.88 30.79 -9.52
CA ALA A 552 -35.22 29.84 -8.45
C ALA A 552 -36.72 29.78 -8.12
N GLU A 553 -37.43 30.92 -8.21
CA GLU A 553 -38.87 31.01 -7.93
C GLU A 553 -39.76 30.49 -9.07
N ARG A 554 -39.22 30.43 -10.31
CA ARG A 554 -39.98 30.10 -11.54
C ARG A 554 -39.62 28.74 -12.13
N MET A 555 -38.59 28.09 -11.60
CA MET A 555 -38.04 26.84 -12.13
C MET A 555 -38.77 25.61 -11.56
N VAL A 556 -39.30 24.76 -12.45
CA VAL A 556 -39.97 23.51 -12.09
C VAL A 556 -38.95 22.42 -11.80
N ARG A 557 -39.07 21.74 -10.65
CA ARG A 557 -38.14 20.69 -10.21
C ARG A 557 -38.58 19.31 -10.68
N SER A 558 -37.64 18.48 -11.13
CA SER A 558 -37.93 17.13 -11.62
C SER A 558 -38.13 16.16 -10.45
N ALA A 559 -39.18 15.33 -10.49
CA ALA A 559 -39.50 14.35 -9.45
C ALA A 559 -38.42 13.25 -9.41
N GLY A 560 -37.55 13.29 -8.40
CA GLY A 560 -36.44 12.34 -8.23
C GLY A 560 -35.11 13.00 -7.82
N ALA A 561 -34.99 14.32 -7.93
CA ALA A 561 -33.83 15.04 -7.39
C ALA A 561 -33.92 15.13 -5.86
N THR A 562 -33.14 14.31 -5.16
CA THR A 562 -32.94 14.38 -3.72
C THR A 562 -32.44 15.77 -3.31
N ARG A 563 -32.92 16.24 -2.15
CA ARG A 563 -32.68 17.58 -1.56
C ARG A 563 -31.20 18.00 -1.65
N SER A 564 -30.85 18.83 -2.62
CA SER A 564 -29.67 19.72 -2.55
C SER A 564 -29.66 20.75 -3.69
N VAL A 565 -30.69 21.60 -3.77
CA VAL A 565 -30.42 23.00 -4.16
C VAL A 565 -30.08 23.72 -2.85
N GLY A 566 -28.89 23.40 -2.33
CA GLY A 566 -28.28 24.14 -1.24
C GLY A 566 -27.80 25.48 -1.78
N GLN A 567 -27.89 26.53 -0.98
CA GLN A 567 -27.29 27.81 -1.31
C GLN A 567 -25.76 27.69 -1.30
N GLY A 568 -25.14 27.62 -2.47
CA GLY A 568 -23.81 28.14 -2.72
C GLY A 568 -22.76 27.11 -3.17
N LEU A 569 -22.15 27.39 -4.33
CA LEU A 569 -21.11 26.63 -5.06
C LEU A 569 -20.32 25.64 -4.21
N ALA A 570 -20.31 24.37 -4.61
CA ALA A 570 -19.46 23.34 -4.03
C ALA A 570 -17.97 23.67 -4.14
N ASN A 571 -17.26 23.09 -3.17
CA ASN A 571 -15.82 23.09 -3.10
C ASN A 571 -15.27 22.17 -4.21
N ILE A 572 -14.95 22.74 -5.36
CA ILE A 572 -14.06 22.10 -6.33
C ILE A 572 -12.66 22.57 -5.92
N GLU A 573 -11.92 21.71 -5.20
CA GLU A 573 -10.47 21.88 -5.09
C GLU A 573 -9.91 21.81 -6.52
N PRO A 574 -9.22 22.86 -7.02
CA PRO A 574 -8.72 22.82 -8.37
C PRO A 574 -7.65 21.73 -8.52
N GLU A 575 -7.84 20.83 -9.48
CA GLU A 575 -6.78 19.93 -9.94
C GLU A 575 -5.88 20.72 -10.92
N GLY A 576 -4.60 20.93 -10.60
CA GLY A 576 -3.62 21.53 -11.51
C GLY A 576 -3.13 22.93 -11.14
N ASN A 577 -2.75 23.74 -12.14
CA ASN A 577 -2.16 25.08 -11.97
C ASN A 577 -3.23 26.20 -12.02
N VAL A 578 -4.48 25.88 -11.68
CA VAL A 578 -5.61 26.81 -11.78
C VAL A 578 -6.02 27.29 -10.41
N LEU A 579 -6.11 28.60 -10.21
CA LEU A 579 -6.68 29.23 -9.02
C LEU A 579 -8.07 29.78 -9.34
N VAL A 580 -9.02 29.65 -8.41
CA VAL A 580 -10.40 30.13 -8.62
C VAL A 580 -10.82 31.05 -7.47
N ALA A 581 -10.87 32.35 -7.73
CA ALA A 581 -11.34 33.33 -6.76
C ALA A 581 -12.84 33.60 -6.93
N TYR A 582 -13.55 33.66 -5.80
CA TYR A 582 -14.97 33.94 -5.75
C TYR A 582 -15.24 35.19 -4.92
N SER A 583 -16.17 36.03 -5.38
CA SER A 583 -16.53 37.27 -4.69
C SER A 583 -17.28 37.08 -3.37
N ALA A 584 -17.79 35.88 -3.06
CA ALA A 584 -18.46 35.56 -1.80
C ALA A 584 -18.39 34.05 -1.44
N LYS A 585 -18.11 33.71 -0.17
CA LYS A 585 -18.06 32.36 0.41
C LYS A 585 -19.43 31.76 0.68
N HIS A 586 -19.46 30.45 0.97
CA HIS A 586 -20.67 29.74 1.39
C HIS A 586 -21.40 30.47 2.54
N GLY A 587 -22.69 30.73 2.36
CA GLY A 587 -23.54 31.46 3.33
C GLY A 587 -23.50 32.99 3.25
N THR A 588 -22.80 33.60 2.28
CA THR A 588 -22.82 35.06 2.04
C THR A 588 -23.18 35.37 0.58
N THR A 589 -23.93 36.46 0.35
CA THR A 589 -24.32 36.90 -1.00
C THR A 589 -23.41 38.05 -1.44
N ALA A 590 -22.93 38.01 -2.68
CA ALA A 590 -22.27 39.16 -3.29
C ALA A 590 -23.28 40.33 -3.32
N LEU A 591 -22.90 41.47 -2.75
CA LEU A 591 -23.79 42.62 -2.68
C LEU A 591 -23.71 43.42 -3.97
N ASP A 592 -24.85 43.66 -4.59
CA ASP A 592 -24.98 44.69 -5.62
C ASP A 592 -24.69 46.05 -4.96
N ALA A 593 -23.64 46.72 -5.41
CA ALA A 593 -23.31 48.05 -4.90
C ALA A 593 -24.31 49.10 -5.37
N THR A 594 -24.50 50.14 -4.57
CA THR A 594 -25.13 51.40 -4.99
C THR A 594 -24.17 52.35 -5.74
N GLY A 595 -22.93 51.90 -6.01
CA GLY A 595 -21.88 52.63 -6.73
C GLY A 595 -21.64 52.08 -8.15
N ALA A 596 -20.60 52.58 -8.84
CA ALA A 596 -20.32 52.25 -10.24
C ALA A 596 -19.83 50.80 -10.47
N ASN A 597 -19.16 50.19 -9.49
CA ASN A 597 -18.61 48.83 -9.53
C ASN A 597 -19.02 48.05 -8.27
N SER A 598 -18.92 46.72 -8.31
CA SER A 598 -19.16 45.86 -7.15
C SER A 598 -18.11 46.10 -6.05
N PRO A 599 -18.42 45.85 -4.76
CA PRO A 599 -17.45 45.98 -3.68
C PRO A 599 -16.23 45.08 -3.87
N PHE A 600 -16.41 43.92 -4.52
CA PHE A 600 -15.35 42.98 -4.84
C PHE A 600 -14.45 43.50 -5.95
N THR A 601 -15.01 43.97 -7.06
CA THR A 601 -14.23 44.49 -8.18
C THR A 601 -13.46 45.76 -7.79
N GLU A 602 -14.04 46.65 -6.98
CA GLU A 602 -13.30 47.80 -6.45
C GLU A 602 -12.09 47.39 -5.61
N ALA A 603 -12.25 46.40 -4.71
CA ALA A 603 -11.16 45.90 -3.89
C ALA A 603 -10.12 45.12 -4.72
N LEU A 604 -10.58 44.35 -5.71
CA LEU A 604 -9.72 43.62 -6.63
C LEU A 604 -8.81 44.57 -7.39
N VAL A 605 -9.38 45.55 -8.11
CA VAL A 605 -8.59 46.50 -8.92
C VAL A 605 -7.65 47.35 -8.04
N ALA A 606 -8.05 47.69 -6.81
CA ALA A 606 -7.21 48.44 -5.88
C ALA A 606 -5.93 47.68 -5.47
N HIS A 607 -5.98 46.35 -5.41
CA HIS A 607 -4.84 45.53 -4.96
C HIS A 607 -4.14 44.76 -6.09
N LEU A 608 -4.81 44.52 -7.22
CA LEU A 608 -4.29 43.73 -8.35
C LEU A 608 -3.01 44.32 -8.94
N GLU A 609 -2.86 45.65 -8.85
CA GLU A 609 -1.72 46.41 -9.38
C GLU A 609 -0.56 46.56 -8.37
N GLU A 610 -0.67 46.02 -7.16
CA GLU A 610 0.40 46.11 -6.15
C GLU A 610 1.64 45.28 -6.55
N PRO A 611 2.80 45.91 -6.78
CA PRO A 611 4.00 45.19 -7.20
C PRO A 611 4.52 44.23 -6.12
N GLY A 612 4.94 43.03 -6.54
CA GLY A 612 5.58 42.04 -5.64
C GLY A 612 4.63 41.31 -4.69
N LEU A 613 3.31 41.45 -4.87
CA LEU A 613 2.31 40.79 -4.05
C LEU A 613 2.08 39.35 -4.53
N GLU A 614 2.25 38.37 -3.64
CA GLU A 614 1.89 36.98 -3.89
C GLU A 614 0.36 36.84 -4.01
N ILE A 615 -0.13 35.97 -4.91
CA ILE A 615 -1.56 35.87 -5.25
C ILE A 615 -2.44 35.51 -4.05
N ASN A 616 -2.00 34.60 -3.16
CA ASN A 616 -2.80 34.29 -1.97
C ASN A 616 -2.89 35.50 -1.03
N PHE A 617 -1.83 36.31 -0.97
CA PHE A 617 -1.82 37.51 -0.14
C PHE A 617 -2.64 38.65 -0.77
N LEU A 618 -2.63 38.78 -2.11
CA LEU A 618 -3.55 39.62 -2.86
C LEU A 618 -5.00 39.33 -2.47
N PHE A 619 -5.45 38.08 -2.59
CA PHE A 619 -6.84 37.72 -2.29
C PHE A 619 -7.19 37.84 -0.80
N ARG A 620 -6.22 37.74 0.12
CA ARG A 620 -6.43 38.08 1.54
C ARG A 620 -6.71 39.58 1.71
N LYS A 621 -5.96 40.46 1.05
CA LYS A 621 -6.22 41.92 1.08
C LYS A 621 -7.58 42.26 0.47
N VAL A 622 -7.89 41.71 -0.70
CA VAL A 622 -9.19 41.87 -1.36
C VAL A 622 -10.32 41.45 -0.41
N ARG A 623 -10.19 40.27 0.22
CA ARG A 623 -11.17 39.80 1.20
C ARG A 623 -11.33 40.75 2.37
N ASP A 624 -10.23 41.22 2.96
CA ASP A 624 -10.28 42.06 4.16
C ASP A 624 -10.89 43.45 3.85
N GLN A 625 -10.61 44.01 2.67
CA GLN A 625 -11.24 45.25 2.19
C GLN A 625 -12.73 45.06 1.92
N VAL A 626 -13.13 43.98 1.24
CA VAL A 626 -14.55 43.66 0.98
C VAL A 626 -15.32 43.47 2.27
N ARG A 627 -14.78 42.70 3.23
CA ARG A 627 -15.42 42.50 4.55
C ARG A 627 -15.57 43.81 5.31
N THR A 628 -14.59 44.70 5.22
CA THR A 628 -14.66 46.02 5.87
C THR A 628 -15.75 46.89 5.23
N LYS A 629 -15.73 47.01 3.90
CA LYS A 629 -16.68 47.84 3.13
C LYS A 629 -18.13 47.34 3.23
N THR A 630 -18.33 46.03 3.29
CA THR A 630 -19.66 45.42 3.36
C THR A 630 -20.16 45.16 4.78
N GLN A 631 -19.47 45.65 5.81
CA GLN A 631 -19.80 45.34 7.22
C GLN A 631 -19.90 43.84 7.48
N ARG A 632 -19.00 43.05 6.86
CA ARG A 632 -18.91 41.59 6.92
C ARG A 632 -20.09 40.82 6.34
N ARG A 633 -20.94 41.47 5.52
CA ARG A 633 -22.05 40.80 4.81
C ARG A 633 -21.58 40.00 3.59
N GLN A 634 -20.42 40.32 3.04
CA GLN A 634 -19.77 39.62 1.95
C GLN A 634 -18.35 39.22 2.34
N GLU A 635 -17.94 38.01 2.02
CA GLU A 635 -16.59 37.51 2.28
C GLU A 635 -16.06 36.72 1.08
N PRO A 636 -15.16 37.30 0.28
CA PRO A 636 -14.49 36.60 -0.82
C PRO A 636 -13.65 35.42 -0.34
N PHE A 637 -13.45 34.44 -1.21
CA PHE A 637 -12.53 33.32 -0.97
C PHE A 637 -11.78 32.94 -2.25
N LEU A 638 -10.61 32.35 -2.07
CA LEU A 638 -9.76 31.78 -3.11
C LEU A 638 -9.78 30.26 -3.01
#